data_AF-A0A559JZU5-F1
#
_entry.id   AF-A0A559JZU5-F1
#
_cell.length_a   1.000
_cell.length_b   1.000
_cell.length_c   1.000
_cell.angle_alpha   90.00
_cell.angle_beta   90.00
_cell.angle_gamma   90.00
#
_symmetry.space_group_name_H-M   'P 1'
#
loop_
_entity.id
_entity.type
_entity.pdbx_description
1 polymer ?
#
loop_
_entity_poly.entity_id
_entity_poly.type
_entity_poly.pdbx_seq_one_letter_code
_entity_poly.pdbx_strand_id
1 'polypeptide(L)'
;MLWPTPQDYREAIQHPRICFQDPELQSGLPELDKFGLPRPISGSFASVYKIKCGKTEWAVRCFTSNVKDQKVRYDAISSHLSSVHLPYFVPFEYLSEGIKINGDWFPIVKMQWVEGESLLHYIERNLDNVVILKNLANKWIKMIHELHMANMAHGDLQHGNILIQNDEIILIDYDGMYVPGLTGLKSNELGHRNYQHPGRDEDHFGAYVDNFSAWVIWISILALSSDASVLNSLNVGEGEESLLFRQQDFVSPGTSRAFEFLELVDDELLRSLVSSFRELTSIAVPMVPLPPNPELRADPVQPSATYVSAAFTTKVVPYLKAFSGWLANKKRRLAVVRSQSELTYSVGSSWVLDYLTTEAIHYKFLPKSRFLLERIVSLFVIISTAWAVTIMYGTTPVIALVFFGILSISVEAAFLSWRYLKQPSAKEKRTVSKKIKELQCTVSDLTSELNKINDNRQKFKQVEEDRINDILRRQLKVSEKEKNETEKVEKELQRHVSELVDERHNVDQEEQTELAEALGSFQNTWLVEQLKKHRISKEKIPEIDDEIKRHLRTIGIHTLADFSDINIYQSYGRKKIEKSYLILKNGGSVYAGISPAQAKALTEWKKKIERSYRSKIPQSIPLSQITTIQSKFFERKSILTNEEQAYKTRAQHMINNISQTYTPEYDLLKREEATARCNFNDALSQFDTEIVEINKRLAGNQWELHYLSKLMNSFNDVNFLRFLSKVFLSK
;
A
#
# COMPACT_ATOMS: atom_id res chain seq x y z
N MET A 1 -7.46 12.77 -25.19
CA MET A 1 -6.50 11.65 -25.18
C MET A 1 -6.79 10.80 -23.97
N LEU A 2 -6.96 9.49 -24.17
CA LEU A 2 -7.00 8.53 -23.06
C LEU A 2 -5.58 8.40 -22.49
N TRP A 3 -5.47 8.34 -21.16
CA TRP A 3 -4.18 8.09 -20.50
C TRP A 3 -3.87 6.60 -20.52
N PRO A 4 -2.58 6.19 -20.58
CA PRO A 4 -2.21 4.78 -20.63
C PRO A 4 -2.62 4.05 -19.36
N THR A 5 -3.04 2.81 -19.52
CA THR A 5 -3.32 1.89 -18.43
C THR A 5 -2.03 1.28 -17.89
N PRO A 6 -2.03 0.70 -16.66
CA PRO A 6 -0.90 -0.08 -16.17
C PRO A 6 -0.46 -1.20 -17.12
N GLN A 7 -1.41 -1.78 -17.88
CA GLN A 7 -1.11 -2.82 -18.86
C GLN A 7 -0.35 -2.24 -20.07
N ASP A 8 -0.77 -1.09 -20.59
CA ASP A 8 -0.07 -0.42 -21.70
C ASP A 8 1.39 -0.11 -21.35
N TYR A 9 1.64 0.35 -20.12
CA TYR A 9 3.00 0.59 -19.63
C TYR A 9 3.82 -0.71 -19.53
N ARG A 10 3.22 -1.77 -18.99
CA ARG A 10 3.89 -3.08 -18.86
C ARG A 10 4.23 -3.68 -20.23
N GLU A 11 3.40 -3.46 -21.24
CA GLU A 11 3.67 -3.88 -22.61
C GLU A 11 4.81 -3.08 -23.25
N ALA A 12 4.77 -1.75 -23.15
CA ALA A 12 5.81 -0.91 -23.75
C ALA A 12 7.20 -1.14 -23.13
N ILE A 13 7.28 -1.28 -21.80
CA ILE A 13 8.54 -1.43 -21.05
C ILE A 13 9.25 -2.76 -21.35
N GLN A 14 8.58 -3.74 -21.96
CA GLN A 14 9.25 -4.94 -22.49
C GLN A 14 10.28 -4.59 -23.59
N HIS A 15 10.16 -3.42 -24.20
CA HIS A 15 11.06 -2.94 -25.24
C HIS A 15 11.64 -1.53 -24.93
N PRO A 16 12.52 -1.40 -23.91
CA PRO A 16 13.05 -0.11 -23.45
C PRO A 16 13.67 0.76 -24.55
N ARG A 17 14.37 0.12 -25.51
CA ARG A 17 15.04 0.78 -26.64
C ARG A 17 14.12 1.61 -27.54
N ILE A 18 12.83 1.26 -27.61
CA ILE A 18 11.87 1.93 -28.49
C ILE A 18 10.82 2.72 -27.72
N CYS A 19 10.55 2.35 -26.45
CA CYS A 19 9.55 3.04 -25.66
C CYS A 19 10.13 4.27 -24.94
N PHE A 20 11.39 4.28 -24.52
CA PHE A 20 11.95 5.44 -23.81
C PHE A 20 12.63 6.44 -24.74
N GLN A 21 12.56 7.73 -24.40
CA GLN A 21 13.35 8.77 -25.07
C GLN A 21 14.75 8.93 -24.45
N ASP A 22 14.86 8.76 -23.12
CA ASP A 22 16.12 8.89 -22.40
C ASP A 22 17.13 7.80 -22.81
N PRO A 23 18.35 8.15 -23.25
CA PRO A 23 19.33 7.17 -23.73
C PRO A 23 19.77 6.14 -22.69
N GLU A 24 19.81 6.53 -21.40
CA GLU A 24 20.17 5.61 -20.33
C GLU A 24 19.07 4.56 -20.15
N LEU A 25 17.80 4.99 -20.06
CA LEU A 25 16.65 4.09 -19.98
C LEU A 25 16.48 3.21 -21.24
N GLN A 26 16.79 3.71 -22.44
CA GLN A 26 16.79 2.91 -23.67
C GLN A 26 17.73 1.69 -23.59
N SER A 27 18.85 1.84 -22.87
CA SER A 27 19.82 0.77 -22.64
C SER A 27 19.49 -0.10 -21.41
N GLY A 28 18.46 0.27 -20.67
CA GLY A 28 18.09 -0.33 -19.41
C GLY A 28 17.43 -1.71 -19.53
N LEU A 29 17.52 -2.49 -18.47
CA LEU A 29 16.84 -3.78 -18.32
C LEU A 29 15.81 -3.68 -17.19
N PRO A 30 14.51 -3.85 -17.47
CA PRO A 30 13.49 -3.83 -16.42
C PRO A 30 13.63 -5.06 -15.52
N GLU A 31 13.34 -4.90 -14.23
CA GLU A 31 13.13 -6.04 -13.34
C GLU A 31 11.88 -6.81 -13.79
N LEU A 32 12.02 -8.14 -13.89
CA LEU A 32 10.97 -9.01 -14.37
C LEU A 32 10.31 -9.77 -13.21
N ASP A 33 9.01 -10.04 -13.35
CA ASP A 33 8.28 -10.92 -12.46
C ASP A 33 8.56 -12.41 -12.77
N LYS A 34 7.89 -13.31 -12.03
CA LYS A 34 8.03 -14.77 -12.22
C LYS A 34 7.59 -15.26 -13.60
N PHE A 35 6.86 -14.45 -14.37
CA PHE A 35 6.40 -14.76 -15.72
C PHE A 35 7.30 -14.13 -16.80
N GLY A 36 8.39 -13.46 -16.41
CA GLY A 36 9.31 -12.82 -17.34
C GLY A 36 8.81 -11.49 -17.90
N LEU A 37 7.78 -10.89 -17.30
CA LEU A 37 7.23 -9.60 -17.72
C LEU A 37 7.73 -8.48 -16.79
N PRO A 38 7.86 -7.22 -17.24
CA PRO A 38 8.22 -6.10 -16.38
C PRO A 38 7.34 -6.07 -15.14
N ARG A 39 7.98 -6.08 -13.97
CA ARG A 39 7.30 -6.13 -12.68
C ARG A 39 6.87 -4.71 -12.29
N PRO A 40 5.55 -4.41 -12.25
CA PRO A 40 5.10 -3.14 -11.71
C PRO A 40 5.15 -3.18 -10.18
N ILE A 41 5.53 -2.06 -9.60
CA ILE A 41 5.29 -1.71 -8.20
C ILE A 41 4.12 -0.73 -8.26
N SER A 42 2.91 -1.27 -8.13
CA SER A 42 1.68 -0.54 -8.44
C SER A 42 1.23 0.31 -7.24
N GLY A 43 0.96 1.58 -7.50
CA GLY A 43 0.14 2.45 -6.64
C GLY A 43 -1.17 2.82 -7.35
N SER A 44 -2.10 3.47 -6.63
CA SER A 44 -3.43 3.84 -7.17
C SER A 44 -3.39 4.81 -8.36
N PHE A 45 -2.32 5.60 -8.51
CA PHE A 45 -2.23 6.70 -9.48
C PHE A 45 -1.03 6.61 -10.45
N ALA A 46 -0.14 5.64 -10.24
CA ALA A 46 1.05 5.44 -11.06
C ALA A 46 1.52 3.98 -11.00
N SER A 47 2.22 3.56 -12.05
CA SER A 47 2.97 2.29 -12.07
C SER A 47 4.46 2.59 -12.04
N VAL A 48 5.18 2.04 -11.06
CA VAL A 48 6.62 2.23 -10.93
C VAL A 48 7.35 0.98 -11.40
N TYR A 49 8.39 1.14 -12.23
CA TYR A 49 9.22 0.05 -12.72
C TYR A 49 10.67 0.26 -12.33
N LYS A 50 11.31 -0.79 -11.83
CA LYS A 50 12.75 -0.78 -11.58
C LYS A 50 13.49 -1.11 -12.88
N ILE A 51 14.36 -0.22 -13.33
CA ILE A 51 15.15 -0.37 -14.56
C ILE A 51 16.63 -0.27 -14.23
N LYS A 52 17.36 -1.34 -14.52
CA LYS A 52 18.81 -1.41 -14.33
C LYS A 52 19.54 -0.89 -15.56
N CYS A 53 20.32 0.17 -15.39
CA CYS A 53 21.10 0.82 -16.44
C CYS A 53 22.59 0.73 -16.09
N GLY A 54 23.23 -0.39 -16.44
CA GLY A 54 24.63 -0.63 -16.07
C GLY A 54 24.82 -0.80 -14.56
N LYS A 55 25.44 0.18 -13.90
CA LYS A 55 25.69 0.18 -12.44
C LYS A 55 24.62 0.94 -11.65
N THR A 56 23.83 1.77 -12.32
CA THR A 56 22.75 2.56 -11.72
C THR A 56 21.43 1.80 -11.90
N GLU A 57 20.56 1.94 -10.91
CA GLU A 57 19.21 1.43 -10.95
C GLU A 57 18.27 2.61 -10.81
N TRP A 58 17.20 2.61 -11.60
CA TRP A 58 16.25 3.71 -11.71
C TRP A 58 14.84 3.21 -11.43
N ALA A 59 14.10 3.93 -10.59
CA ALA A 59 12.66 3.88 -10.55
C ALA A 59 12.09 4.75 -11.69
N VAL A 60 11.27 4.14 -12.55
CA VAL A 60 10.53 4.85 -13.60
C VAL A 60 9.07 4.87 -13.20
N ARG A 61 8.58 6.04 -12.79
CA ARG A 61 7.18 6.28 -12.42
C ARG A 61 6.40 6.72 -13.66
N CYS A 62 5.43 5.90 -14.04
CA CYS A 62 4.53 6.11 -15.17
C CYS A 62 3.15 6.53 -14.66
N PHE A 63 2.66 7.71 -15.06
CA PHE A 63 1.41 8.27 -14.56
C PHE A 63 0.20 7.74 -15.32
N THR A 64 -0.90 7.42 -14.64
CA THR A 64 -2.12 6.89 -15.29
C THR A 64 -3.21 7.95 -15.48
N SER A 65 -2.94 9.21 -15.13
CA SER A 65 -3.90 10.32 -15.25
C SER A 65 -3.20 11.67 -15.49
N ASN A 66 -3.94 12.64 -16.04
CA ASN A 66 -3.42 13.99 -16.29
C ASN A 66 -3.52 14.88 -15.06
N VAL A 67 -2.38 15.39 -14.61
CA VAL A 67 -2.33 16.49 -13.63
C VAL A 67 -1.77 17.72 -14.35
N LYS A 68 -2.62 18.74 -14.56
CA LYS A 68 -2.35 19.87 -15.46
C LYS A 68 -1.07 20.66 -15.11
N ASP A 69 -0.74 20.75 -13.82
CA ASP A 69 0.39 21.51 -13.28
C ASP A 69 1.57 20.61 -12.88
N GLN A 70 1.57 19.33 -13.23
CA GLN A 70 2.56 18.35 -12.80
C GLN A 70 4.00 18.75 -13.16
N LYS A 71 4.22 19.18 -14.41
CA LYS A 71 5.55 19.66 -14.84
C LYS A 71 6.01 20.85 -14.00
N VAL A 72 5.12 21.81 -13.74
CA VAL A 72 5.43 23.00 -12.94
C VAL A 72 5.85 22.60 -11.53
N ARG A 73 5.15 21.62 -10.94
CA ARG A 73 5.49 21.05 -9.62
C ARG A 73 6.88 20.44 -9.60
N TYR A 74 7.16 19.50 -10.50
CA TYR A 74 8.44 18.80 -10.53
C TYR A 74 9.63 19.72 -10.86
N ASP A 75 9.45 20.69 -11.76
CA ASP A 75 10.48 21.70 -12.07
C ASP A 75 10.81 22.55 -10.83
N ALA A 76 9.80 22.98 -10.07
CA ALA A 76 10.00 23.75 -8.84
C ALA A 76 10.66 22.92 -7.73
N ILE A 77 10.22 21.67 -7.54
CA ILE A 77 10.78 20.74 -6.55
C ILE A 77 12.25 20.47 -6.86
N SER A 78 12.57 20.14 -8.12
CA SER A 78 13.95 19.88 -8.56
C SER A 78 14.86 21.09 -8.34
N SER A 79 14.38 22.28 -8.70
CA SER A 79 15.11 23.54 -8.51
C SER A 79 15.39 23.82 -7.02
N HIS A 80 14.39 23.60 -6.15
CA HIS A 80 14.55 23.84 -4.72
C HIS A 80 15.50 22.83 -4.06
N LEU A 81 15.34 21.54 -4.35
CA LEU A 81 16.19 20.48 -3.79
C LEU A 81 17.66 20.65 -4.18
N SER A 82 17.92 21.08 -5.42
CA SER A 82 19.27 21.41 -5.90
C SER A 82 19.89 22.61 -5.18
N SER A 83 19.11 23.42 -4.44
CA SER A 83 19.63 24.55 -3.68
C SER A 83 19.94 24.19 -2.21
N VAL A 84 19.13 23.35 -1.58
CA VAL A 84 19.21 23.07 -0.13
C VAL A 84 20.17 21.91 0.20
N HIS A 85 20.32 20.92 -0.68
CA HIS A 85 21.25 19.78 -0.51
C HIS A 85 21.05 18.97 0.80
N LEU A 86 19.81 18.64 1.16
CA LEU A 86 19.53 17.77 2.30
C LEU A 86 19.79 16.28 1.96
N PRO A 87 20.25 15.47 2.92
CA PRO A 87 20.64 14.08 2.69
C PRO A 87 19.47 13.09 2.55
N TYR A 88 18.23 13.59 2.56
CA TYR A 88 17.01 12.77 2.62
C TYR A 88 16.43 12.46 1.23
N PHE A 89 16.96 13.07 0.18
CA PHE A 89 16.39 13.01 -1.17
C PHE A 89 17.33 12.31 -2.13
N VAL A 90 16.75 11.72 -3.17
CA VAL A 90 17.50 11.10 -4.25
C VAL A 90 17.39 11.90 -5.55
N PRO A 91 18.40 11.81 -6.43
CA PRO A 91 18.33 12.38 -7.76
C PRO A 91 17.10 11.89 -8.51
N PHE A 92 16.38 12.81 -9.14
CA PHE A 92 15.28 12.51 -10.03
C PHE A 92 15.20 13.53 -11.17
N GLU A 93 14.51 13.14 -12.24
CA GLU A 93 14.27 13.94 -13.42
C GLU A 93 12.83 13.73 -13.91
N TYR A 94 12.16 14.83 -14.25
CA TYR A 94 10.86 14.80 -14.91
C TYR A 94 11.06 14.89 -16.42
N LEU A 95 10.68 13.83 -17.13
CA LEU A 95 10.79 13.74 -18.58
C LEU A 95 9.40 13.93 -19.18
N SER A 96 9.15 15.08 -19.82
CA SER A 96 7.84 15.39 -20.42
C SER A 96 7.47 14.46 -21.57
N GLU A 97 8.49 13.98 -22.32
CA GLU A 97 8.37 12.97 -23.37
C GLU A 97 9.11 11.69 -22.93
N GLY A 98 8.76 11.16 -21.77
CA GLY A 98 9.47 10.06 -21.13
C GLY A 98 9.32 8.72 -21.84
N ILE A 99 8.06 8.33 -22.11
CA ILE A 99 7.71 7.01 -22.64
C ILE A 99 6.70 7.10 -23.77
N LYS A 100 6.87 6.27 -24.80
CA LYS A 100 6.01 6.19 -25.97
C LYS A 100 5.05 5.01 -25.85
N ILE A 101 3.76 5.29 -25.89
CA ILE A 101 2.67 4.30 -25.84
C ILE A 101 1.74 4.54 -27.03
N ASN A 102 1.45 3.50 -27.81
CA ASN A 102 0.52 3.55 -28.95
C ASN A 102 0.75 4.71 -29.94
N GLY A 103 2.00 5.19 -30.05
CA GLY A 103 2.39 6.28 -30.96
C GLY A 103 2.57 7.64 -30.28
N ASP A 104 1.99 7.85 -29.09
CA ASP A 104 2.01 9.10 -28.35
C ASP A 104 3.07 9.09 -27.23
N TRP A 105 3.62 10.26 -26.90
CA TRP A 105 4.57 10.44 -25.79
C TRP A 105 3.86 10.85 -24.50
N PHE A 106 4.24 10.21 -23.40
CA PHE A 106 3.71 10.44 -22.06
C PHE A 106 4.83 10.77 -21.08
N PRO A 107 4.55 11.62 -20.07
CA PRO A 107 5.54 12.01 -19.10
C PRO A 107 5.87 10.86 -18.14
N ILE A 108 7.12 10.78 -17.70
CA ILE A 108 7.57 9.90 -16.62
C ILE A 108 8.45 10.66 -15.65
N VAL A 109 8.59 10.13 -14.44
CA VAL A 109 9.67 10.52 -13.53
C VAL A 109 10.70 9.40 -13.46
N LYS A 110 11.94 9.74 -13.75
CA LYS A 110 13.12 8.87 -13.60
C LYS A 110 13.79 9.25 -12.29
N MET A 111 13.83 8.33 -11.32
CA MET A 111 14.36 8.59 -9.98
C MET A 111 15.36 7.51 -9.59
N GLN A 112 16.45 7.87 -8.91
CA GLN A 112 17.45 6.88 -8.51
C GLN A 112 16.81 5.86 -7.58
N TRP A 113 16.98 4.56 -7.89
CA TRP A 113 16.49 3.48 -7.06
C TRP A 113 17.28 3.38 -5.76
N VAL A 114 16.58 3.24 -4.64
CA VAL A 114 17.16 3.10 -3.31
C VAL A 114 16.95 1.68 -2.82
N GLU A 115 18.05 0.98 -2.57
CA GLU A 115 18.02 -0.30 -1.84
C GLU A 115 17.90 -0.01 -0.34
N GLY A 116 16.67 0.18 0.13
CA GLY A 116 16.31 0.42 1.53
C GLY A 116 15.05 -0.34 1.92
N GLU A 117 14.91 -0.64 3.21
CA GLU A 117 13.69 -1.28 3.75
C GLU A 117 12.65 -0.20 4.13
N SER A 118 11.35 -0.52 4.07
CA SER A 118 10.31 0.43 4.48
C SER A 118 10.41 0.76 5.97
N LEU A 119 9.95 1.94 6.37
CA LEU A 119 9.96 2.37 7.77
C LEU A 119 9.27 1.37 8.70
N LEU A 120 8.12 0.83 8.28
CA LEU A 120 7.39 -0.17 9.07
C LEU A 120 8.24 -1.43 9.27
N HIS A 121 8.82 -1.98 8.20
CA HIS A 121 9.63 -3.19 8.30
C HIS A 121 10.88 -2.97 9.16
N TYR A 122 11.53 -1.82 9.01
CA TYR A 122 12.66 -1.43 9.86
C TYR A 122 12.27 -1.40 11.34
N ILE A 123 11.10 -0.84 11.67
CA ILE A 123 10.62 -0.78 13.06
C ILE A 123 10.30 -2.19 13.57
N GLU A 124 9.56 -3.00 12.82
CA GLU A 124 9.17 -4.37 13.18
C GLU A 124 10.40 -5.25 13.46
N ARG A 125 11.44 -5.16 12.61
CA ARG A 125 12.71 -5.88 12.78
C ARG A 125 13.48 -5.46 14.03
N ASN A 126 13.24 -4.26 14.55
CA ASN A 126 13.98 -3.66 15.66
C ASN A 126 13.14 -3.43 16.92
N LEU A 127 11.96 -4.07 17.06
CA LEU A 127 11.07 -3.91 18.22
C LEU A 127 11.76 -4.22 19.57
N ASP A 128 12.67 -5.19 19.60
CA ASP A 128 13.43 -5.54 20.80
C ASP A 128 14.65 -4.62 21.04
N ASN A 129 14.95 -3.70 20.11
CA ASN A 129 16.12 -2.81 20.18
C ASN A 129 15.72 -1.35 20.39
N VAL A 130 15.42 -1.04 21.66
CA VAL A 130 15.03 0.29 22.13
C VAL A 130 16.02 1.39 21.72
N VAL A 131 17.32 1.10 21.66
CA VAL A 131 18.35 2.10 21.31
C VAL A 131 18.24 2.50 19.84
N ILE A 132 18.06 1.51 18.94
CA ILE A 132 17.89 1.77 17.51
C ILE A 132 16.63 2.59 17.26
N LEU A 133 15.50 2.20 17.85
CA LEU A 133 14.24 2.92 17.67
C LEU A 133 14.28 4.35 18.22
N LYS A 134 14.95 4.58 19.36
CA LYS A 134 15.15 5.95 19.88
C LYS A 134 16.06 6.78 18.99
N ASN A 135 17.11 6.19 18.42
CA ASN A 135 17.96 6.89 17.45
C ASN A 135 17.19 7.24 16.18
N LEU A 136 16.34 6.33 15.70
CA LEU A 136 15.43 6.59 14.59
C LEU A 136 14.47 7.74 14.90
N ALA A 137 13.86 7.76 16.09
CA ALA A 137 13.00 8.87 16.53
C ALA A 137 13.73 10.22 16.56
N ASN A 138 15.01 10.23 16.97
CA ASN A 138 15.83 11.44 16.96
C ASN A 138 16.17 11.90 15.53
N LYS A 139 16.58 10.97 14.65
CA LYS A 139 16.84 11.24 13.23
C LYS A 139 15.60 11.78 12.53
N TRP A 140 14.43 11.22 12.85
CA TRP A 140 13.13 11.68 12.36
C TRP A 140 12.88 13.15 12.72
N ILE A 141 12.99 13.51 14.00
CA ILE A 141 12.80 14.90 14.43
C ILE A 141 13.81 15.85 13.81
N LYS A 142 15.08 15.44 13.73
CA LYS A 142 16.12 16.22 13.04
C LYS A 142 15.73 16.50 11.59
N MET A 143 15.33 15.47 10.84
CA MET A 143 14.87 15.60 9.46
C MET A 143 13.70 16.57 9.32
N ILE A 144 12.66 16.43 10.15
CA ILE A 144 11.49 17.31 10.11
C ILE A 144 11.87 18.78 10.34
N HIS A 145 12.79 19.05 11.28
CA HIS A 145 13.29 20.40 11.51
C HIS A 145 14.12 20.93 10.33
N GLU A 146 14.97 20.11 9.73
CA GLU A 146 15.74 20.50 8.54
C GLU A 146 14.85 20.81 7.33
N LEU A 147 13.80 20.01 7.09
CA LEU A 147 12.79 20.29 6.06
C LEU A 147 12.05 21.62 6.32
N HIS A 148 11.64 21.84 7.58
CA HIS A 148 10.98 23.08 7.95
C HIS A 148 11.88 24.31 7.80
N MET A 149 13.16 24.21 8.20
CA MET A 149 14.16 25.27 7.99
C MET A 149 14.42 25.55 6.51
N ALA A 150 14.29 24.53 5.66
CA ALA A 150 14.34 24.65 4.21
C ALA A 150 13.01 25.15 3.58
N ASN A 151 12.01 25.51 4.40
CA ASN A 151 10.69 25.98 4.00
C ASN A 151 9.97 25.04 3.01
N MET A 152 10.08 23.74 3.26
CA MET A 152 9.51 22.70 2.43
C MET A 152 8.78 21.65 3.27
N ALA A 153 7.88 20.92 2.61
CA ALA A 153 7.18 19.78 3.19
C ALA A 153 7.05 18.68 2.12
N HIS A 154 7.06 17.43 2.55
CA HIS A 154 6.83 16.26 1.72
C HIS A 154 5.37 16.17 1.24
N GLY A 155 4.41 16.51 2.10
CA GLY A 155 2.97 16.49 1.81
C GLY A 155 2.32 15.12 1.84
N ASP A 156 3.10 14.03 1.98
CA ASP A 156 2.60 12.67 2.24
C ASP A 156 3.59 11.83 3.06
N LEU A 157 3.98 12.34 4.23
CA LEU A 157 4.80 11.56 5.16
C LEU A 157 4.00 10.38 5.72
N GLN A 158 4.37 9.19 5.27
CA GLN A 158 3.80 7.92 5.72
C GLN A 158 4.81 6.78 5.56
N HIS A 159 4.58 5.67 6.26
CA HIS A 159 5.49 4.52 6.28
C HIS A 159 5.88 3.96 4.89
N GLY A 160 5.00 4.07 3.88
CA GLY A 160 5.28 3.61 2.51
C GLY A 160 6.22 4.52 1.72
N ASN A 161 6.32 5.80 2.09
CA ASN A 161 7.15 6.80 1.41
C ASN A 161 8.49 7.08 2.12
N ILE A 162 8.80 6.28 3.14
CA ILE A 162 9.99 6.42 3.96
C ILE A 162 10.77 5.12 3.90
N LEU A 163 11.96 5.18 3.32
CA LEU A 163 12.91 4.08 3.28
C LEU A 163 14.02 4.31 4.29
N ILE A 164 14.51 3.22 4.88
CA ILE A 164 15.70 3.22 5.72
C ILE A 164 16.84 2.53 4.98
N GLN A 165 17.92 3.26 4.75
CA GLN A 165 19.13 2.76 4.12
C GLN A 165 20.33 3.09 5.01
N ASN A 166 21.05 2.05 5.45
CA ASN A 166 22.18 2.19 6.38
C ASN A 166 21.82 3.02 7.63
N ASP A 167 20.66 2.74 8.21
CA ASP A 167 20.06 3.47 9.34
C ASP A 167 19.76 4.97 9.07
N GLU A 168 19.89 5.45 7.82
CA GLU A 168 19.51 6.80 7.41
C GLU A 168 18.13 6.82 6.75
N ILE A 169 17.42 7.93 6.94
CA ILE A 169 16.07 8.13 6.41
C ILE A 169 16.17 8.69 4.99
N ILE A 170 15.51 8.03 4.05
CA ILE A 170 15.38 8.47 2.65
C ILE A 170 13.89 8.61 2.31
N LEU A 171 13.52 9.76 1.77
CA LEU A 171 12.16 10.08 1.35
C LEU A 171 12.00 9.83 -0.14
N ILE A 172 10.85 9.23 -0.50
CA ILE A 172 10.45 8.94 -1.87
C ILE A 172 9.01 9.41 -2.10
N ASP A 173 8.60 9.43 -3.37
CA ASP A 173 7.27 9.91 -3.81
C ASP A 173 7.03 11.41 -3.56
N TYR A 174 7.51 12.23 -4.50
CA TYR A 174 7.53 13.69 -4.37
C TYR A 174 6.25 14.38 -4.88
N ASP A 175 5.20 13.61 -5.21
CA ASP A 175 3.99 14.14 -5.86
C ASP A 175 3.23 15.18 -5.01
N GLY A 176 3.23 14.99 -3.68
CA GLY A 176 2.59 15.89 -2.72
C GLY A 176 3.47 17.05 -2.20
N MET A 177 4.72 17.18 -2.67
CA MET A 177 5.69 18.09 -2.05
C MET A 177 5.30 19.57 -2.19
N TYR A 178 5.51 20.31 -1.10
CA TYR A 178 5.49 21.76 -1.07
C TYR A 178 6.91 22.32 -1.06
N VAL A 179 7.16 23.28 -1.95
CA VAL A 179 8.35 24.14 -1.94
C VAL A 179 7.91 25.60 -2.19
N PRO A 180 8.71 26.61 -1.85
CA PRO A 180 8.32 28.02 -2.01
C PRO A 180 7.93 28.41 -3.44
N GLY A 181 8.50 27.75 -4.46
CA GLY A 181 8.13 27.96 -5.86
C GLY A 181 6.68 27.56 -6.21
N LEU A 182 5.97 26.88 -5.31
CA LEU A 182 4.60 26.41 -5.50
C LEU A 182 3.57 27.15 -4.63
N THR A 183 3.99 28.21 -3.92
CA THR A 183 3.08 29.04 -3.12
C THR A 183 1.92 29.55 -3.98
N GLY A 184 0.69 29.40 -3.47
CA GLY A 184 -0.54 29.83 -4.14
C GLY A 184 -1.21 28.76 -5.00
N LEU A 185 -0.57 27.61 -5.20
CA LEU A 185 -1.23 26.42 -5.74
C LEU A 185 -2.00 25.68 -4.63
N LYS A 186 -2.95 24.83 -5.05
CA LYS A 186 -3.64 23.89 -4.16
C LYS A 186 -2.84 22.59 -4.01
N SER A 187 -3.08 21.82 -2.97
CA SER A 187 -2.55 20.47 -2.83
C SER A 187 -3.21 19.55 -3.88
N ASN A 188 -2.41 18.87 -4.69
CA ASN A 188 -2.86 17.84 -5.64
C ASN A 188 -3.04 16.46 -4.98
N GLU A 189 -2.41 16.27 -3.82
CA GLU A 189 -2.50 15.06 -3.01
C GLU A 189 -2.76 15.44 -1.55
N LEU A 190 -3.68 14.74 -0.89
CA LEU A 190 -4.01 14.96 0.53
C LEU A 190 -3.25 14.00 1.47
N GLY A 191 -2.44 13.11 0.89
CA GLY A 191 -1.69 12.08 1.59
C GLY A 191 -2.53 10.97 2.20
N HIS A 192 -1.86 10.04 2.86
CA HIS A 192 -2.43 8.83 3.40
C HIS A 192 -3.27 9.08 4.67
N ARG A 193 -4.56 8.73 4.64
CA ARG A 193 -5.55 9.03 5.71
C ARG A 193 -5.13 8.69 7.14
N ASN A 194 -4.29 7.66 7.33
CA ASN A 194 -3.80 7.23 8.65
C ASN A 194 -2.66 8.10 9.22
N TYR A 195 -2.19 9.09 8.47
CA TYR A 195 -1.11 10.00 8.89
C TYR A 195 -1.53 11.47 8.84
N GLN A 196 -2.71 11.77 8.32
CA GLN A 196 -3.12 13.12 7.96
C GLN A 196 -4.12 13.69 8.96
N HIS A 197 -4.06 15.01 9.16
CA HIS A 197 -4.97 15.71 10.04
C HIS A 197 -6.42 15.59 9.50
N PRO A 198 -7.44 15.33 10.35
CA PRO A 198 -8.81 15.10 9.89
C PRO A 198 -9.43 16.30 9.16
N GLY A 199 -8.93 17.51 9.44
CA GLY A 199 -9.31 18.76 8.75
C GLY A 199 -8.45 19.14 7.55
N ARG A 200 -7.56 18.26 7.04
CA ARG A 200 -6.75 18.55 5.84
C ARG A 200 -7.62 18.52 4.58
N ASP A 201 -7.42 19.49 3.70
CA ASP A 201 -8.05 19.60 2.39
C ASP A 201 -7.06 20.20 1.36
N GLU A 202 -7.53 20.41 0.13
CA GLU A 202 -6.71 20.92 -0.99
C GLU A 202 -6.21 22.35 -0.81
N ASP A 203 -6.86 23.16 0.03
CA ASP A 203 -6.46 24.55 0.29
C ASP A 203 -5.32 24.62 1.31
N HIS A 204 -5.08 23.52 2.04
CA HIS A 204 -3.94 23.39 2.95
C HIS A 204 -2.69 22.96 2.18
N PHE A 205 -1.95 23.93 1.64
CA PHE A 205 -0.70 23.68 0.91
C PHE A 205 0.39 24.68 1.32
N GLY A 206 1.32 24.22 2.14
CA GLY A 206 2.38 25.05 2.73
C GLY A 206 3.41 24.22 3.49
N ALA A 207 4.47 24.85 4.02
CA ALA A 207 5.54 24.15 4.75
C ALA A 207 5.10 23.51 6.09
N TYR A 208 3.85 23.74 6.51
CA TYR A 208 3.27 23.19 7.74
C TYR A 208 2.53 21.86 7.54
N VAL A 209 2.28 21.43 6.29
CA VAL A 209 1.34 20.32 6.01
C VAL A 209 1.81 18.98 6.59
N ASP A 210 3.10 18.83 6.81
CA ASP A 210 3.70 17.63 7.41
C ASP A 210 3.66 17.61 8.93
N ASN A 211 3.37 18.74 9.60
CA ASN A 211 3.54 18.85 11.05
C ASN A 211 2.74 17.78 11.80
N PHE A 212 1.50 17.51 11.35
CA PHE A 212 0.67 16.49 11.97
C PHE A 212 1.22 15.07 11.74
N SER A 213 1.59 14.73 10.50
CA SER A 213 2.19 13.43 10.17
C SER A 213 3.52 13.20 10.89
N ALA A 214 4.29 14.27 11.10
CA ALA A 214 5.52 14.25 11.89
C ALA A 214 5.26 13.82 13.34
N TRP A 215 4.19 14.32 13.96
CA TRP A 215 3.76 13.88 15.29
C TRP A 215 3.29 12.42 15.31
N VAL A 216 2.47 12.02 14.33
CA VAL A 216 1.96 10.64 14.22
C VAL A 216 3.12 9.65 14.19
N ILE A 217 4.08 9.85 13.28
CA ILE A 217 5.21 8.93 13.10
C ILE A 217 6.13 8.95 14.31
N TRP A 218 6.41 10.14 14.86
CA TRP A 218 7.29 10.26 16.02
C TRP A 218 6.75 9.56 17.26
N ILE A 219 5.47 9.77 17.60
CA ILE A 219 4.81 9.10 18.73
C ILE A 219 4.75 7.59 18.47
N SER A 220 4.50 7.17 17.22
CA SER A 220 4.50 5.75 16.87
C SER A 220 5.84 5.08 17.19
N ILE A 221 6.95 5.68 16.76
CA ILE A 221 8.30 5.15 17.02
C ILE A 221 8.60 5.14 18.52
N LEU A 222 8.25 6.22 19.25
CA LEU A 222 8.50 6.32 20.68
C LEU A 222 7.69 5.27 21.47
N ALA A 223 6.41 5.11 21.15
CA ALA A 223 5.54 4.11 21.78
C ALA A 223 6.07 2.70 21.57
N LEU A 224 6.42 2.34 20.33
CA LEU A 224 6.97 1.02 20.00
C LEU A 224 8.35 0.79 20.63
N SER A 225 9.15 1.86 20.82
CA SER A 225 10.41 1.78 21.57
C SER A 225 10.22 1.58 23.07
N SER A 226 9.05 1.93 23.61
CA SER A 226 8.74 1.81 25.04
C SER A 226 8.08 0.47 25.35
N ASP A 227 7.12 0.05 24.53
CA ASP A 227 6.38 -1.20 24.68
C ASP A 227 6.02 -1.76 23.29
N ALA A 228 6.72 -2.81 22.86
CA ALA A 228 6.45 -3.46 21.58
C ALA A 228 5.09 -4.21 21.55
N SER A 229 4.51 -4.54 22.71
CA SER A 229 3.23 -5.26 22.79
C SER A 229 2.04 -4.42 22.33
N VAL A 230 2.22 -3.10 22.20
CA VAL A 230 1.23 -2.16 21.67
C VAL A 230 0.77 -2.56 20.27
N LEU A 231 1.71 -3.00 19.41
CA LEU A 231 1.42 -3.32 18.01
C LEU A 231 0.38 -4.46 17.89
N ASN A 232 0.61 -5.54 18.64
CA ASN A 232 -0.30 -6.70 18.70
C ASN A 232 -1.62 -6.34 19.39
N SER A 233 -1.57 -5.47 20.40
CA SER A 233 -2.75 -5.08 21.18
C SER A 233 -3.72 -4.18 20.40
N LEU A 234 -3.22 -3.47 19.38
CA LEU A 234 -4.01 -2.60 18.51
C LEU A 234 -4.32 -3.23 17.14
N ASN A 235 -3.78 -4.42 16.85
CA ASN A 235 -3.89 -5.09 15.55
C ASN A 235 -3.51 -4.16 14.38
N VAL A 236 -2.42 -3.39 14.52
CA VAL A 236 -1.91 -2.45 13.50
C VAL A 236 -0.71 -3.05 12.77
N GLY A 237 -0.33 -2.48 11.62
CA GLY A 237 0.78 -2.98 10.78
C GLY A 237 0.44 -2.94 9.29
N GLU A 238 1.13 -3.76 8.50
CA GLU A 238 1.08 -3.74 7.02
C GLU A 238 -0.34 -3.93 6.46
N GLY A 239 -1.13 -4.84 7.06
CA GLY A 239 -2.52 -5.07 6.63
C GLY A 239 -3.48 -3.90 6.89
N GLU A 240 -3.08 -2.93 7.70
CA GLU A 240 -3.88 -1.76 8.09
C GLU A 240 -3.26 -0.44 7.61
N GLU A 241 -2.18 -0.51 6.82
CA GLU A 241 -1.46 0.64 6.24
C GLU A 241 -1.17 1.74 7.28
N SER A 242 -0.74 1.34 8.48
CA SER A 242 -0.52 2.22 9.62
C SER A 242 0.60 1.72 10.53
N LEU A 243 1.32 2.65 11.17
CA LEU A 243 2.29 2.31 12.23
C LEU A 243 1.57 2.03 13.56
N LEU A 244 0.82 3.02 14.05
CA LEU A 244 0.16 2.94 15.36
C LEU A 244 -1.27 3.47 15.35
N PHE A 245 -1.49 4.59 14.66
CA PHE A 245 -2.78 5.27 14.60
C PHE A 245 -3.47 5.05 13.25
N ARG A 246 -4.79 5.06 13.26
CA ARG A 246 -5.66 5.04 12.09
C ARG A 246 -6.42 6.35 11.99
N GLN A 247 -6.99 6.64 10.82
CA GLN A 247 -7.79 7.84 10.59
C GLN A 247 -8.87 8.05 11.69
N GLN A 248 -9.54 6.99 12.11
CA GLN A 248 -10.60 7.06 13.12
C GLN A 248 -10.10 7.55 14.49
N ASP A 249 -8.83 7.30 14.82
CA ASP A 249 -8.23 7.78 16.08
C ASP A 249 -8.15 9.30 16.10
N PHE A 250 -7.95 9.94 14.96
CA PHE A 250 -7.88 11.40 14.86
C PHE A 250 -9.26 12.05 14.71
N VAL A 251 -10.20 11.38 14.04
CA VAL A 251 -11.58 11.83 13.89
C VAL A 251 -12.34 11.74 15.22
N SER A 252 -12.04 10.74 16.05
CA SER A 252 -12.69 10.51 17.34
C SER A 252 -11.67 10.18 18.44
N PRO A 253 -10.80 11.13 18.81
CA PRO A 253 -9.76 10.90 19.82
C PRO A 253 -10.32 10.55 21.19
N GLY A 254 -11.57 10.94 21.47
CA GLY A 254 -12.31 10.66 22.70
C GLY A 254 -12.47 9.16 23.01
N THR A 255 -12.64 8.35 21.95
CA THR A 255 -12.99 6.92 22.01
C THR A 255 -11.93 6.05 21.35
N SER A 256 -10.73 6.60 21.13
CA SER A 256 -9.65 5.91 20.44
C SER A 256 -8.93 4.96 21.38
N ARG A 257 -8.94 3.68 21.03
CA ARG A 257 -8.19 2.64 21.75
C ARG A 257 -6.68 2.91 21.73
N ALA A 258 -6.15 3.49 20.66
CA ALA A 258 -4.73 3.85 20.57
C ALA A 258 -4.38 4.92 21.62
N PHE A 259 -5.18 5.99 21.72
CA PHE A 259 -4.98 7.01 22.75
C PHE A 259 -5.17 6.45 24.17
N GLU A 260 -6.23 5.65 24.41
CA GLU A 260 -6.47 5.01 25.71
C GLU A 260 -5.30 4.10 26.14
N PHE A 261 -4.75 3.32 25.20
CA PHE A 261 -3.61 2.45 25.50
C PHE A 261 -2.36 3.27 25.86
N LEU A 262 -2.06 4.31 25.07
CA LEU A 262 -0.87 5.14 25.28
C LEU A 262 -0.93 5.96 26.56
N GLU A 263 -2.12 6.27 27.07
CA GLU A 263 -2.31 6.90 28.38
C GLU A 263 -1.92 5.98 29.56
N LEU A 264 -1.85 4.66 29.34
CA LEU A 264 -1.47 3.67 30.34
C LEU A 264 0.03 3.31 30.33
N VAL A 265 0.80 3.85 29.39
CA VAL A 265 2.24 3.54 29.28
C VAL A 265 3.02 4.17 30.44
N ASP A 266 3.96 3.41 31.02
CA ASP A 266 4.75 3.85 32.19
C ASP A 266 5.65 5.08 31.92
N ASP A 267 5.98 5.37 30.66
CA ASP A 267 6.76 6.56 30.27
C ASP A 267 5.93 7.85 30.38
N GLU A 268 6.15 8.61 31.45
CA GLU A 268 5.51 9.89 31.74
C GLU A 268 5.69 10.93 30.61
N LEU A 269 6.83 10.91 29.93
CA LEU A 269 7.09 11.87 28.85
C LEU A 269 6.29 11.52 27.61
N LEU A 270 6.26 10.23 27.26
CA LEU A 270 5.44 9.74 26.17
C LEU A 270 3.96 10.06 26.44
N ARG A 271 3.46 9.84 27.66
CA ARG A 271 2.08 10.21 28.03
C ARG A 271 1.82 11.70 27.85
N SER A 272 2.73 12.56 28.29
CA SER A 272 2.59 14.01 28.10
C SER A 272 2.56 14.41 26.61
N LEU A 273 3.36 13.75 25.77
CA LEU A 273 3.38 13.98 24.32
C LEU A 273 2.09 13.49 23.67
N VAL A 274 1.60 12.31 24.07
CA VAL A 274 0.34 11.73 23.58
C VAL A 274 -0.85 12.62 23.94
N SER A 275 -0.93 13.13 25.18
CA SER A 275 -1.97 14.09 25.58
C SER A 275 -1.90 15.37 24.75
N SER A 276 -0.70 15.89 24.50
CA SER A 276 -0.53 17.09 23.66
C SER A 276 -0.98 16.81 22.22
N PHE A 277 -0.57 15.68 21.64
CA PHE A 277 -0.94 15.28 20.30
C PHE A 277 -2.45 15.06 20.13
N ARG A 278 -3.11 14.50 21.15
CA ARG A 278 -4.57 14.35 21.19
C ARG A 278 -5.29 15.69 21.04
N GLU A 279 -4.75 16.77 21.63
CA GLU A 279 -5.32 18.11 21.46
C GLU A 279 -5.10 18.65 20.02
N LEU A 280 -3.98 18.28 19.38
CA LEU A 280 -3.65 18.75 18.03
C LEU A 280 -4.65 18.28 16.96
N THR A 281 -5.39 17.19 17.19
CA THR A 281 -6.40 16.68 16.23
C THR A 281 -7.59 17.63 16.03
N SER A 282 -7.75 18.59 16.94
CA SER A 282 -8.85 19.58 16.93
C SER A 282 -8.38 20.99 16.55
N ILE A 283 -7.08 21.16 16.28
CA ILE A 283 -6.48 22.45 15.91
C ILE A 283 -6.57 22.61 14.39
N ALA A 284 -6.71 23.85 13.91
CA ALA A 284 -6.67 24.12 12.47
C ALA A 284 -5.31 23.68 11.88
N VAL A 285 -5.31 23.05 10.70
CA VAL A 285 -4.10 22.46 10.09
C VAL A 285 -2.90 23.42 10.06
N PRO A 286 -3.03 24.71 9.65
CA PRO A 286 -1.89 25.63 9.63
C PRO A 286 -1.32 25.99 11.00
N MET A 287 -2.07 25.71 12.08
CA MET A 287 -1.72 26.03 13.46
C MET A 287 -1.12 24.83 14.21
N VAL A 288 -1.06 23.66 13.58
CA VAL A 288 -0.41 22.48 14.18
C VAL A 288 1.10 22.78 14.30
N PRO A 289 1.68 22.74 15.51
CA PRO A 289 3.09 23.07 15.70
C PRO A 289 4.00 21.91 15.27
N LEU A 290 5.25 22.23 14.92
CA LEU A 290 6.29 21.21 14.75
C LEU A 290 6.48 20.41 16.05
N PRO A 291 6.79 19.11 15.97
CA PRO A 291 7.26 18.37 17.12
C PRO A 291 8.52 19.01 17.73
N PRO A 292 8.66 19.08 19.06
CA PRO A 292 9.79 19.72 19.70
C PRO A 292 11.10 18.98 19.45
N ASN A 293 12.18 19.72 19.17
CA ASN A 293 13.51 19.14 19.02
C ASN A 293 14.20 18.95 20.38
N PRO A 294 14.57 17.72 20.78
CA PRO A 294 15.25 17.45 22.04
C PRO A 294 16.70 17.95 22.11
N GLU A 295 17.36 18.23 20.97
CA GLU A 295 18.78 18.63 20.90
C GLU A 295 18.99 20.16 20.80
N LEU A 296 18.00 20.92 20.30
CA LEU A 296 18.07 22.39 20.18
C LEU A 296 17.66 23.09 21.49
N ARG A 297 18.50 23.00 22.52
CA ARG A 297 18.52 23.98 23.63
C ARG A 297 19.94 24.27 24.11
N ALA A 298 20.58 25.21 23.42
CA ALA A 298 21.52 26.16 23.99
C ALA A 298 21.65 27.34 23.02
N ASP A 299 20.77 28.34 23.15
CA ASP A 299 21.16 29.77 23.16
C ASP A 299 19.90 30.66 23.28
N PRO A 300 19.92 31.72 24.12
CA PRO A 300 18.82 32.66 24.25
C PRO A 300 18.99 33.80 23.25
N VAL A 301 18.18 33.84 22.18
CA VAL A 301 18.05 35.03 21.33
C VAL A 301 16.58 35.40 21.13
N GLN A 302 16.35 36.72 21.13
CA GLN A 302 15.12 37.47 21.31
C GLN A 302 14.00 37.25 20.27
N PRO A 303 12.74 37.57 20.63
CA PRO A 303 11.57 37.36 19.77
C PRO A 303 11.45 38.46 18.71
N SER A 304 11.33 38.06 17.44
CA SER A 304 10.74 38.91 16.39
C SER A 304 9.39 38.33 16.00
N ALA A 305 8.37 39.17 16.09
CA ALA A 305 6.96 38.83 16.11
C ALA A 305 6.41 38.37 14.76
N THR A 306 5.51 37.38 14.76
CA THR A 306 4.24 37.43 14.02
C THR A 306 3.20 36.59 14.80
N TYR A 307 2.00 37.14 14.89
CA TYR A 307 0.91 36.83 15.81
C TYR A 307 0.56 35.34 16.01
N VAL A 308 0.81 34.83 17.21
CA VAL A 308 0.13 33.66 17.78
C VAL A 308 -0.73 34.16 18.94
N SER A 309 -2.01 33.78 18.92
CA SER A 309 -3.00 34.11 19.96
C SER A 309 -2.47 33.79 21.36
N ALA A 310 -2.58 34.78 22.27
CA ALA A 310 -2.10 34.75 23.66
C ALA A 310 -2.70 33.61 24.53
N ALA A 311 -3.63 32.81 24.00
CA ALA A 311 -4.22 31.67 24.69
C ALA A 311 -3.35 30.39 24.67
N PHE A 312 -2.35 30.29 23.78
CA PHE A 312 -1.54 29.07 23.61
C PHE A 312 -0.20 29.11 24.37
N THR A 313 0.38 30.30 24.58
CA THR A 313 1.66 30.51 25.28
C THR A 313 1.62 30.19 26.77
N THR A 314 0.43 30.09 27.38
CA THR A 314 0.28 29.84 28.82
C THR A 314 0.18 28.36 29.19
N LYS A 315 -0.07 27.44 28.23
CA LYS A 315 -0.23 26.00 28.52
C LYS A 315 0.97 25.12 28.13
N VAL A 316 1.72 25.44 27.07
CA VAL A 316 2.79 24.55 26.55
C VAL A 316 4.19 24.84 27.16
N VAL A 317 4.45 26.10 27.54
CA VAL A 317 5.74 26.56 28.10
C VAL A 317 6.12 25.92 29.45
N PRO A 318 5.19 25.60 30.39
CA PRO A 318 5.54 24.93 31.65
C PRO A 318 6.04 23.49 31.47
N TYR A 319 5.43 22.71 30.56
CA TYR A 319 5.79 21.32 30.28
C TYR A 319 7.18 21.19 29.63
N LEU A 320 7.47 22.12 28.72
CA LEU A 320 8.76 22.27 28.08
C LEU A 320 9.91 22.59 29.07
N LYS A 321 9.63 23.19 30.23
CA LYS A 321 10.62 23.50 31.28
C LYS A 321 10.90 22.27 32.18
N ALA A 322 9.86 21.48 32.46
CA ALA A 322 9.96 20.23 33.23
C ALA A 322 10.79 19.16 32.51
N PHE A 323 10.60 19.02 31.19
CA PHE A 323 11.34 18.07 30.34
C PHE A 323 12.86 18.33 30.33
N SER A 324 13.28 19.59 30.21
CA SER A 324 14.71 19.96 30.21
C SER A 324 15.40 19.72 31.56
N GLY A 325 14.67 19.84 32.68
CA GLY A 325 15.22 19.58 34.01
C GLY A 325 15.49 18.09 34.27
N TRP A 326 14.70 17.22 33.65
CA TRP A 326 14.81 15.76 33.82
C TRP A 326 15.98 15.15 33.02
N LEU A 327 16.25 15.62 31.80
CA LEU A 327 17.34 15.12 30.96
C LEU A 327 18.73 15.37 31.57
N ALA A 328 18.91 16.50 32.27
CA ALA A 328 20.14 16.80 33.01
C ALA A 328 20.40 15.76 34.13
N ASN A 329 19.35 15.17 34.70
CA ASN A 329 19.45 14.16 35.75
C ASN A 329 19.69 12.74 35.23
N LYS A 330 19.28 12.41 33.99
CA LYS A 330 19.38 11.05 33.44
C LYS A 330 20.77 10.70 32.91
N LYS A 331 21.55 11.70 32.43
CA LYS A 331 22.96 11.51 32.04
C LYS A 331 23.85 11.03 33.20
N ARG A 332 23.43 11.24 34.45
CA ARG A 332 24.10 10.75 35.67
C ARG A 332 23.79 9.29 36.03
N ARG A 333 22.69 8.71 35.53
CA ARG A 333 22.25 7.35 35.91
C ARG A 333 22.68 6.25 34.95
N LEU A 334 23.08 6.59 33.72
CA LEU A 334 23.50 5.63 32.68
C LEU A 334 24.88 4.98 32.92
N ALA A 335 25.61 5.37 33.98
CA ALA A 335 26.92 4.80 34.31
C ALA A 335 26.85 3.56 35.23
N VAL A 336 25.67 3.19 35.73
CA VAL A 336 25.51 2.09 36.69
C VAL A 336 24.38 1.19 36.19
N VAL A 337 24.58 -0.13 36.34
CA VAL A 337 23.66 -1.23 36.03
C VAL A 337 23.83 -1.84 34.63
N ARG A 338 24.86 -2.69 34.54
CA ARG A 338 24.96 -3.84 33.64
C ARG A 338 24.89 -5.10 34.52
N SER A 339 23.79 -5.84 34.49
CA SER A 339 23.72 -7.31 34.71
C SER A 339 22.26 -7.81 34.75
N GLN A 340 21.97 -8.82 33.90
CA GLN A 340 21.08 -10.01 34.01
C GLN A 340 19.88 -9.99 35.02
N SER A 341 18.70 -10.57 34.77
CA SER A 341 18.40 -11.91 34.23
C SER A 341 16.89 -12.14 33.94
N GLU A 342 16.63 -13.04 32.98
CA GLU A 342 15.60 -14.11 32.92
C GLU A 342 14.08 -13.82 32.98
N LEU A 343 13.42 -14.25 31.89
CA LEU A 343 11.97 -14.33 31.67
C LEU A 343 11.32 -15.45 32.50
N THR A 344 10.20 -15.13 33.16
CA THR A 344 9.10 -16.06 33.42
C THR A 344 7.77 -15.30 33.29
N TYR A 345 6.86 -15.80 32.45
CA TYR A 345 5.52 -15.24 32.24
C TYR A 345 4.73 -15.26 33.56
N SER A 346 4.45 -14.08 34.12
CA SER A 346 3.63 -13.90 35.31
C SER A 346 2.29 -13.31 34.90
N VAL A 347 1.22 -14.03 35.25
CA VAL A 347 -0.17 -13.59 35.15
C VAL A 347 -0.31 -12.20 35.78
N GLY A 348 -0.73 -11.23 34.98
CA GLY A 348 -0.81 -9.81 35.33
C GLY A 348 -1.74 -9.56 36.52
N SER A 349 -1.15 -9.47 37.71
CA SER A 349 -1.69 -8.85 38.95
C SER A 349 -0.90 -9.25 40.21
N SER A 350 0.18 -10.05 40.11
CA SER A 350 1.00 -10.40 41.29
C SER A 350 1.85 -9.23 41.81
N TRP A 351 2.32 -8.33 40.93
CA TRP A 351 3.32 -7.31 41.30
C TRP A 351 2.72 -6.07 42.00
N VAL A 352 1.44 -5.76 41.75
CA VAL A 352 0.72 -4.63 42.38
C VAL A 352 0.41 -4.92 43.85
N LEU A 353 0.23 -6.21 44.20
CA LEU A 353 -0.05 -6.65 45.57
C LEU A 353 1.16 -6.54 46.51
N ASP A 354 2.39 -6.59 45.96
CA ASP A 354 3.63 -6.46 46.74
C ASP A 354 3.88 -5.01 47.22
N TYR A 355 3.28 -4.00 46.59
CA TYR A 355 3.51 -2.58 46.91
C TYR A 355 2.55 -1.98 47.93
N LEU A 356 1.52 -2.71 48.39
CA LEU A 356 0.63 -2.27 49.47
C LEU A 356 1.14 -2.78 50.83
N THR A 357 2.15 -2.10 51.36
CA THR A 357 2.62 -2.28 52.74
C THR A 357 1.60 -1.72 53.72
N THR A 358 0.60 -2.51 54.08
CA THR A 358 0.02 -2.44 55.43
C THR A 358 1.01 -3.11 56.38
N GLU A 359 1.43 -2.38 57.42
CA GLU A 359 2.32 -2.86 58.48
C GLU A 359 1.91 -4.26 58.94
N ALA A 360 2.89 -5.17 59.06
CA ALA A 360 2.65 -6.49 59.59
C ALA A 360 2.08 -6.36 61.00
N ILE A 361 0.78 -6.66 61.17
CA ILE A 361 0.18 -6.83 62.48
C ILE A 361 0.81 -8.08 63.08
N HIS A 362 1.89 -7.90 63.85
CA HIS A 362 2.41 -8.95 64.70
C HIS A 362 1.38 -9.21 65.79
N TYR A 363 0.68 -10.34 65.70
CA TYR A 363 -0.19 -10.79 66.77
C TYR A 363 0.68 -11.10 68.00
N LYS A 364 0.82 -10.11 68.90
CA LYS A 364 1.53 -10.31 70.17
C LYS A 364 0.82 -11.41 70.94
N PHE A 365 1.50 -12.55 71.08
CA PHE A 365 1.07 -13.62 71.97
C PHE A 365 0.89 -13.02 73.38
N LEU A 366 -0.25 -13.29 74.00
CA LEU A 366 -0.71 -12.67 75.25
C LEU A 366 0.38 -12.59 76.35
N PRO A 367 0.33 -11.55 77.21
CA PRO A 367 1.35 -11.28 78.22
C PRO A 367 1.57 -12.47 79.17
N LYS A 368 2.82 -12.54 79.68
CA LYS A 368 3.41 -13.61 80.51
C LYS A 368 2.56 -14.04 81.71
N SER A 369 1.65 -13.20 82.19
CA SER A 369 0.80 -13.39 83.36
C SER A 369 -0.39 -14.35 83.18
N ARG A 370 -0.70 -14.84 81.97
CA ARG A 370 -1.88 -15.69 81.72
C ARG A 370 -1.65 -17.21 81.66
N PHE A 371 -0.41 -17.70 81.77
CA PHE A 371 -0.11 -19.15 81.72
C PHE A 371 0.01 -19.82 83.10
N LEU A 372 -0.41 -19.12 84.17
CA LEU A 372 -0.29 -19.61 85.55
C LEU A 372 -1.13 -20.87 85.79
N LEU A 373 -2.36 -20.91 85.24
CA LEU A 373 -3.25 -22.06 85.40
C LEU A 373 -2.65 -23.31 84.74
N GLU A 374 -2.12 -23.16 83.53
CA GLU A 374 -1.50 -24.23 82.75
C GLU A 374 -0.25 -24.76 83.46
N ARG A 375 0.58 -23.87 84.02
CA ARG A 375 1.75 -24.25 84.82
C ARG A 375 1.38 -24.95 86.12
N ILE A 376 0.36 -24.48 86.83
CA ILE A 376 -0.11 -25.09 88.08
C ILE A 376 -0.67 -26.48 87.82
N VAL A 377 -1.49 -26.66 86.77
CA VAL A 377 -2.05 -27.96 86.42
C VAL A 377 -0.97 -28.93 85.96
N SER A 378 -0.03 -28.50 85.10
CA SER A 378 1.12 -29.32 84.70
C SER A 378 2.00 -29.71 85.89
N LEU A 379 2.30 -28.78 86.80
CA LEU A 379 3.03 -29.08 88.05
C LEU A 379 2.28 -30.06 88.94
N PHE A 380 0.96 -29.92 89.07
CA PHE A 380 0.14 -30.83 89.85
C PHE A 380 0.12 -32.24 89.24
N VAL A 381 0.05 -32.36 87.92
CA VAL A 381 0.13 -33.64 87.19
C VAL A 381 1.51 -34.29 87.37
N ILE A 382 2.60 -33.52 87.29
CA ILE A 382 3.97 -34.01 87.51
C ILE A 382 4.18 -34.46 88.97
N ILE A 383 3.67 -33.69 89.95
CA ILE A 383 3.80 -34.04 91.38
C ILE A 383 2.93 -35.26 91.70
N SER A 384 1.69 -35.31 91.20
CA SER A 384 0.77 -36.44 91.40
C SER A 384 1.32 -37.73 90.80
N THR A 385 1.91 -37.67 89.60
CA THR A 385 2.60 -38.83 89.00
C THR A 385 3.84 -39.24 89.75
N ALA A 386 4.68 -38.30 90.17
CA ALA A 386 5.85 -38.60 90.98
C ALA A 386 5.44 -39.28 92.30
N TRP A 387 4.40 -38.78 92.97
CA TRP A 387 3.81 -39.37 94.17
C TRP A 387 3.26 -40.78 93.91
N ALA A 388 2.45 -40.96 92.88
CA ALA A 388 1.89 -42.26 92.51
C ALA A 388 2.99 -43.28 92.19
N VAL A 389 4.03 -42.87 91.45
CA VAL A 389 5.21 -43.70 91.15
C VAL A 389 5.96 -44.07 92.43
N THR A 390 6.17 -43.13 93.37
CA THR A 390 6.84 -43.43 94.65
C THR A 390 6.03 -44.35 95.57
N ILE A 391 4.71 -44.22 95.60
CA ILE A 391 3.83 -45.08 96.41
C ILE A 391 3.75 -46.51 95.83
N MET A 392 3.79 -46.62 94.51
CA MET A 392 3.74 -47.90 93.79
C MET A 392 5.12 -48.56 93.60
N TYR A 393 6.20 -47.85 93.95
CA TYR A 393 7.58 -48.32 93.87
C TYR A 393 7.81 -49.43 94.89
N GLY A 394 7.96 -50.67 94.39
CA GLY A 394 8.21 -51.87 95.21
C GLY A 394 7.02 -52.82 95.34
N THR A 395 5.81 -52.44 94.92
CA THR A 395 4.59 -53.27 95.07
C THR A 395 3.91 -53.67 93.75
N THR A 396 4.29 -53.06 92.63
CA THR A 396 3.65 -53.29 91.32
C THR A 396 4.65 -53.55 90.20
N PRO A 397 4.28 -54.34 89.16
CA PRO A 397 5.19 -54.67 88.06
C PRO A 397 5.56 -53.42 87.25
N VAL A 398 6.83 -53.35 86.79
CA VAL A 398 7.41 -52.20 86.07
C VAL A 398 6.55 -51.74 84.89
N ILE A 399 5.86 -52.65 84.23
CA ILE A 399 4.93 -52.36 83.11
C ILE A 399 3.79 -51.45 83.56
N ALA A 400 3.24 -51.63 84.77
CA ALA A 400 2.16 -50.79 85.30
C ALA A 400 2.64 -49.35 85.54
N LEU A 401 3.85 -49.16 86.07
CA LEU A 401 4.44 -47.83 86.26
C LEU A 401 4.64 -47.09 84.94
N VAL A 402 5.08 -47.79 83.89
CA VAL A 402 5.21 -47.21 82.54
C VAL A 402 3.84 -46.81 81.98
N PHE A 403 2.81 -47.66 82.16
CA PHE A 403 1.44 -47.33 81.73
C PHE A 403 0.88 -46.09 82.44
N PHE A 404 1.09 -45.94 83.75
CA PHE A 404 0.65 -44.73 84.49
C PHE A 404 1.39 -43.47 84.02
N GLY A 405 2.69 -43.57 83.73
CA GLY A 405 3.45 -42.47 83.14
C GLY A 405 2.91 -42.05 81.77
N ILE A 406 2.67 -43.03 80.88
CA ILE A 406 2.11 -42.77 79.54
C ILE A 406 0.69 -42.19 79.64
N LEU A 407 -0.15 -42.70 80.54
CA LEU A 407 -1.51 -42.22 80.73
C LEU A 407 -1.51 -40.77 81.20
N SER A 408 -0.64 -40.42 82.15
CA SER A 408 -0.53 -39.05 82.64
C SER A 408 -0.03 -38.07 81.57
N ILE A 409 0.99 -38.45 80.81
CA ILE A 409 1.49 -37.64 79.68
C ILE A 409 0.39 -37.46 78.63
N SER A 410 -0.44 -38.49 78.40
CA SER A 410 -1.56 -38.43 77.46
C SER A 410 -2.67 -37.49 77.93
N VAL A 411 -3.01 -37.53 79.23
CA VAL A 411 -4.00 -36.62 79.84
C VAL A 411 -3.50 -35.17 79.83
N GLU A 412 -2.23 -34.95 80.12
CA GLU A 412 -1.61 -33.63 80.08
C GLU A 412 -1.56 -33.07 78.65
N ALA A 413 -1.13 -33.88 77.69
CA ALA A 413 -1.14 -33.52 76.28
C ALA A 413 -2.56 -33.19 75.78
N ALA A 414 -3.57 -33.95 76.22
CA ALA A 414 -4.97 -33.69 75.90
C ALA A 414 -5.49 -32.39 76.51
N PHE A 415 -5.16 -32.10 77.78
CA PHE A 415 -5.51 -30.86 78.46
C PHE A 415 -4.87 -29.64 77.80
N LEU A 416 -3.56 -29.69 77.54
CA LEU A 416 -2.81 -28.60 76.89
C LEU A 416 -3.26 -28.38 75.45
N SER A 417 -3.58 -29.46 74.72
CA SER A 417 -4.19 -29.38 73.39
C SER A 417 -5.56 -28.71 73.45
N TRP A 418 -6.47 -29.16 74.32
CA TRP A 418 -7.78 -28.54 74.51
C TRP A 418 -7.68 -27.05 74.87
N ARG A 419 -6.70 -26.69 75.71
CA ARG A 419 -6.46 -25.32 76.11
C ARG A 419 -5.95 -24.44 74.97
N TYR A 420 -5.00 -24.95 74.18
CA TYR A 420 -4.53 -24.32 72.95
C TYR A 420 -5.68 -24.11 71.96
N LEU A 421 -6.58 -25.09 71.82
CA LEU A 421 -7.75 -25.00 70.95
C LEU A 421 -8.79 -23.96 71.39
N LYS A 422 -8.89 -23.68 72.69
CA LYS A 422 -9.74 -22.61 73.24
C LYS A 422 -9.08 -21.22 73.20
N GLN A 423 -7.81 -21.12 72.81
CA GLN A 423 -7.14 -19.83 72.70
C GLN A 423 -7.75 -19.02 71.53
N PRO A 424 -8.11 -17.74 71.75
CA PRO A 424 -8.73 -16.90 70.70
C PRO A 424 -7.93 -16.87 69.40
N SER A 425 -6.60 -16.75 69.50
CA SER A 425 -5.68 -16.73 68.35
C SER A 425 -5.59 -18.05 67.58
N ALA A 426 -5.76 -19.20 68.24
CA ALA A 426 -5.77 -20.51 67.57
C ALA A 426 -7.12 -20.76 66.84
N LYS A 427 -8.22 -20.24 67.39
CA LYS A 427 -9.55 -20.27 66.75
C LYS A 427 -9.57 -19.41 65.48
N GLU A 428 -9.04 -18.19 65.55
CA GLU A 428 -8.90 -17.28 64.40
C GLU A 428 -8.02 -17.87 63.29
N LYS A 429 -6.88 -18.47 63.65
CA LYS A 429 -6.02 -19.18 62.67
C LYS A 429 -6.76 -20.29 61.91
N ARG A 430 -7.60 -21.07 62.62
CA ARG A 430 -8.39 -22.15 62.00
C ARG A 430 -9.48 -21.62 61.07
N THR A 431 -10.18 -20.56 61.46
CA THR A 431 -11.22 -19.94 60.62
C THR A 431 -10.62 -19.36 59.34
N VAL A 432 -9.47 -18.69 59.44
CA VAL A 432 -8.73 -18.15 58.29
C VAL A 432 -8.26 -19.30 57.38
N SER A 433 -7.71 -20.38 57.95
CA SER A 433 -7.24 -21.54 57.16
C SER A 433 -8.37 -22.23 56.40
N LYS A 434 -9.55 -22.37 57.03
CA LYS A 434 -10.72 -22.93 56.37
C LYS A 434 -11.17 -22.04 55.20
N LYS A 435 -11.20 -20.72 55.41
CA LYS A 435 -11.60 -19.75 54.40
C LYS A 435 -10.62 -19.69 53.21
N ILE A 436 -9.32 -19.84 53.45
CA ILE A 436 -8.31 -19.98 52.37
C ILE A 436 -8.59 -21.21 51.52
N LYS A 437 -8.88 -22.38 52.13
CA LYS A 437 -9.19 -23.60 51.37
C LYS A 437 -10.47 -23.47 50.54
N GLU A 438 -11.51 -22.86 51.12
CA GLU A 438 -12.76 -22.57 50.40
C GLU A 438 -12.51 -21.66 49.19
N LEU A 439 -11.77 -20.55 49.37
CA LEU A 439 -11.42 -19.62 48.28
C LEU A 439 -10.50 -20.25 47.22
N GLN A 440 -9.55 -21.11 47.61
CA GLN A 440 -8.71 -21.85 46.65
C GLN A 440 -9.57 -22.74 45.75
N CYS A 441 -10.58 -23.41 46.30
CA CYS A 441 -11.53 -24.19 45.53
C CYS A 441 -12.31 -23.28 44.56
N THR A 442 -12.85 -22.17 45.06
CA THR A 442 -13.60 -21.21 44.22
C THR A 442 -12.78 -20.61 43.09
N VAL A 443 -11.51 -20.26 43.33
CA VAL A 443 -10.61 -19.75 42.28
C VAL A 443 -10.33 -20.83 41.23
N SER A 444 -10.14 -22.08 41.64
CA SER A 444 -9.97 -23.20 40.72
C SER A 444 -11.21 -23.43 39.85
N ASP A 445 -12.40 -23.39 40.45
CA ASP A 445 -13.67 -23.59 39.74
C ASP A 445 -13.91 -22.46 38.72
N LEU A 446 -13.70 -21.19 39.11
CA LEU A 446 -13.81 -20.04 38.21
C LEU A 446 -12.77 -20.09 37.08
N THR A 447 -11.56 -20.57 37.35
CA THR A 447 -10.53 -20.73 36.30
C THR A 447 -10.94 -21.80 35.28
N SER A 448 -11.56 -22.90 35.75
CA SER A 448 -12.10 -23.95 34.87
C SER A 448 -13.28 -23.44 34.02
N GLU A 449 -14.16 -22.63 34.60
CA GLU A 449 -15.27 -21.99 33.90
C GLU A 449 -14.76 -21.01 32.82
N LEU A 450 -13.77 -20.19 33.15
CA LEU A 450 -13.12 -19.28 32.20
C LEU A 450 -12.52 -20.02 31.01
N ASN A 451 -11.81 -21.13 31.26
CA ASN A 451 -11.22 -21.95 30.20
C ASN A 451 -12.29 -22.55 29.28
N LYS A 452 -13.41 -23.04 29.84
CA LYS A 452 -14.53 -23.57 29.03
C LYS A 452 -15.15 -22.51 28.13
N ILE A 453 -15.34 -21.29 28.65
CA ILE A 453 -15.90 -20.18 27.86
C ILE A 453 -14.93 -19.76 26.76
N ASN A 454 -13.63 -19.67 27.05
CA ASN A 454 -12.62 -19.40 26.03
C ASN A 454 -12.58 -20.48 24.93
N ASP A 455 -12.66 -21.76 25.30
CA ASP A 455 -12.72 -22.86 24.33
C ASP A 455 -13.97 -22.78 23.45
N ASN A 456 -15.13 -22.47 24.04
CA ASN A 456 -16.39 -22.30 23.30
C ASN A 456 -16.33 -21.09 22.36
N ARG A 457 -15.76 -19.96 22.82
CA ARG A 457 -15.53 -18.75 22.02
C ARG A 457 -14.64 -19.06 20.81
N GLN A 458 -13.57 -19.82 21.00
CA GLN A 458 -12.67 -20.22 19.91
C GLN A 458 -13.36 -21.14 18.89
N LYS A 459 -14.12 -22.14 19.34
CA LYS A 459 -14.90 -23.02 18.46
C LYS A 459 -15.96 -22.24 17.66
N PHE A 460 -16.67 -21.32 18.32
CA PHE A 460 -17.66 -20.47 17.67
C PHE A 460 -17.01 -19.58 16.59
N LYS A 461 -15.84 -19.00 16.90
CA LYS A 461 -15.06 -18.22 15.94
C LYS A 461 -14.71 -19.01 14.68
N GLN A 462 -14.22 -20.24 14.84
CA GLN A 462 -13.90 -21.10 13.69
C GLN A 462 -15.13 -21.42 12.83
N VAL A 463 -16.27 -21.75 13.45
CA VAL A 463 -17.50 -22.09 12.71
C VAL A 463 -18.03 -20.90 11.90
N GLU A 464 -18.01 -19.68 12.47
CA GLU A 464 -18.48 -18.49 11.76
C GLU A 464 -17.48 -18.01 10.70
N GLU A 465 -16.17 -18.15 10.91
CA GLU A 465 -15.16 -17.93 9.87
C GLU A 465 -15.37 -18.86 8.67
N ASP A 466 -15.62 -20.15 8.92
CA ASP A 466 -15.94 -21.13 7.87
C ASP A 466 -17.21 -20.77 7.10
N ARG A 467 -18.23 -20.25 7.81
CA ARG A 467 -19.50 -19.81 7.19
C ARG A 467 -19.31 -18.59 6.31
N ILE A 468 -18.56 -17.58 6.77
CA ILE A 468 -18.22 -16.39 5.97
C ILE A 468 -17.40 -16.81 4.74
N ASN A 469 -16.43 -17.69 4.92
CA ASN A 469 -15.62 -18.23 3.82
C ASN A 469 -16.47 -18.96 2.76
N ASP A 470 -17.50 -19.71 3.18
CA ASP A 470 -18.42 -20.35 2.25
C ASP A 470 -19.27 -19.34 1.46
N ILE A 471 -19.74 -18.26 2.10
CA ILE A 471 -20.46 -17.17 1.43
C ILE A 471 -19.56 -16.49 0.39
N LEU A 472 -18.30 -16.21 0.74
CA LEU A 472 -17.31 -15.62 -0.18
C LEU A 472 -17.05 -16.53 -1.38
N ARG A 473 -16.92 -17.84 -1.17
CA ARG A 473 -16.79 -18.82 -2.28
C ARG A 473 -18.00 -18.82 -3.20
N ARG A 474 -19.22 -18.66 -2.66
CA ARG A 474 -20.44 -18.55 -3.46
C ARG A 474 -20.47 -17.25 -4.27
N GLN A 475 -20.09 -16.12 -3.68
CA GLN A 475 -19.96 -14.84 -4.39
C GLN A 475 -18.97 -14.93 -5.55
N LEU A 476 -17.81 -15.56 -5.33
CA LEU A 476 -16.81 -15.78 -6.38
C LEU A 476 -17.36 -16.62 -7.55
N LYS A 477 -18.11 -17.70 -7.25
CA LYS A 477 -18.72 -18.53 -8.30
C LYS A 477 -19.76 -17.77 -9.13
N VAL A 478 -20.53 -16.88 -8.51
CA VAL A 478 -21.51 -16.04 -9.23
C VAL A 478 -20.79 -15.05 -10.14
N SER A 479 -19.74 -14.41 -9.62
CA SER A 479 -18.89 -13.50 -10.40
C SER A 479 -18.19 -14.18 -11.58
N GLU A 480 -17.71 -15.41 -11.38
CA GLU A 480 -17.11 -16.19 -12.46
C GLU A 480 -18.13 -16.55 -13.55
N LYS A 481 -19.38 -16.89 -13.18
CA LYS A 481 -20.45 -17.15 -14.16
C LYS A 481 -20.82 -15.90 -14.95
N GLU A 482 -21.02 -14.77 -14.28
CA GLU A 482 -21.31 -13.48 -14.93
C GLU A 482 -20.19 -13.10 -15.91
N LYS A 483 -18.93 -13.23 -15.47
CA LYS A 483 -17.76 -12.99 -16.31
C LYS A 483 -17.72 -13.91 -17.53
N ASN A 484 -17.97 -15.20 -17.35
CA ASN A 484 -17.97 -16.16 -18.46
C ASN A 484 -19.08 -15.88 -19.49
N GLU A 485 -20.23 -15.35 -19.07
CA GLU A 485 -21.32 -14.97 -19.98
C GLU A 485 -21.06 -13.65 -20.70
N THR A 486 -20.52 -12.65 -19.99
CA THR A 486 -20.10 -11.38 -20.61
C THR A 486 -18.96 -11.58 -21.61
N GLU A 487 -17.97 -12.42 -21.30
CA GLU A 487 -16.86 -12.74 -22.21
C GLU A 487 -17.34 -13.42 -23.49
N LYS A 488 -18.40 -14.24 -23.45
CA LYS A 488 -19.00 -14.82 -24.66
C LYS A 488 -19.58 -13.75 -25.58
N VAL A 489 -20.29 -12.77 -25.01
CA VAL A 489 -20.87 -11.65 -25.75
C VAL A 489 -19.77 -10.76 -26.34
N GLU A 490 -18.72 -10.48 -25.58
CA GLU A 490 -17.57 -9.69 -26.05
C GLU A 490 -16.82 -10.40 -27.18
N LYS A 491 -16.62 -11.71 -27.10
CA LYS A 491 -16.01 -12.51 -28.19
C LYS A 491 -16.85 -12.47 -29.46
N GLU A 492 -18.18 -12.55 -29.34
CA GLU A 492 -19.08 -12.47 -30.49
C GLU A 492 -19.05 -11.06 -31.12
N LEU A 493 -19.03 -10.01 -30.30
CA LEU A 493 -18.86 -8.63 -30.75
C LEU A 493 -17.53 -8.44 -31.47
N GLN A 494 -16.43 -8.94 -30.90
CA GLN A 494 -15.09 -8.83 -31.49
C GLN A 494 -15.03 -9.51 -32.86
N ARG A 495 -15.64 -10.70 -33.01
CA ARG A 495 -15.72 -11.39 -34.31
C ARG A 495 -16.44 -10.53 -35.35
N HIS A 496 -17.62 -10.00 -35.01
CA HIS A 496 -18.40 -9.18 -35.95
C HIS A 496 -17.74 -7.84 -36.29
N VAL A 497 -17.10 -7.17 -35.32
CA VAL A 497 -16.36 -5.94 -35.58
C VAL A 497 -15.15 -6.22 -36.48
N SER A 498 -14.45 -7.34 -36.29
CA SER A 498 -13.35 -7.74 -37.16
C SER A 498 -13.82 -7.95 -38.61
N GLU A 499 -14.93 -8.66 -38.80
CA GLU A 499 -15.54 -8.87 -40.13
C GLU A 499 -15.86 -7.54 -40.83
N LEU A 500 -16.45 -6.57 -40.10
CA LEU A 500 -16.77 -5.24 -40.65
C LEU A 500 -15.53 -4.39 -40.94
N VAL A 501 -14.46 -4.52 -40.15
CA VAL A 501 -13.19 -3.84 -40.39
C VAL A 501 -12.53 -4.36 -41.67
N ASP A 502 -12.54 -5.68 -41.87
CA ASP A 502 -12.01 -6.30 -43.09
C ASP A 502 -12.83 -5.87 -44.32
N GLU A 503 -14.16 -5.79 -44.20
CA GLU A 503 -15.01 -5.30 -45.29
C GLU A 503 -14.72 -3.83 -45.61
N ARG A 504 -14.55 -2.97 -44.60
CA ARG A 504 -14.17 -1.57 -44.80
C ARG A 504 -12.82 -1.43 -45.49
N HIS A 505 -11.85 -2.29 -45.16
CA HIS A 505 -10.55 -2.33 -45.84
C HIS A 505 -10.69 -2.73 -47.32
N ASN A 506 -11.52 -3.72 -47.63
CA ASN A 506 -11.81 -4.10 -49.01
C ASN A 506 -12.45 -2.94 -49.80
N VAL A 507 -13.37 -2.21 -49.18
CA VAL A 507 -13.99 -1.01 -49.78
C VAL A 507 -12.96 0.09 -50.02
N ASP A 508 -12.00 0.30 -49.12
CA ASP A 508 -10.89 1.24 -49.32
C ASP A 508 -10.00 0.84 -50.50
N GLN A 509 -9.71 -0.46 -50.66
CA GLN A 509 -8.93 -0.98 -51.79
C GLN A 509 -9.68 -0.83 -53.13
N GLU A 510 -10.99 -1.11 -53.13
CA GLU A 510 -11.85 -0.88 -54.31
C GLU A 510 -11.86 0.59 -54.72
N GLU A 511 -11.96 1.53 -53.76
CA GLU A 511 -11.89 2.98 -54.03
C GLU A 511 -10.56 3.38 -54.68
N GLN A 512 -9.43 2.90 -54.13
CA GLN A 512 -8.12 3.18 -54.69
C GLN A 512 -7.96 2.62 -56.11
N THR A 513 -8.50 1.43 -56.35
CA THR A 513 -8.47 0.78 -57.66
C THR A 513 -9.29 1.56 -58.67
N GLU A 514 -10.53 1.97 -58.33
CA GLU A 514 -11.40 2.76 -59.21
C GLU A 514 -10.80 4.14 -59.52
N LEU A 515 -10.15 4.79 -58.54
CA LEU A 515 -9.41 6.04 -58.75
C LEU A 515 -8.19 5.84 -59.66
N ALA A 516 -7.44 4.75 -59.50
CA ALA A 516 -6.27 4.44 -60.33
C ALA A 516 -6.67 4.11 -61.78
N GLU A 517 -7.75 3.34 -61.98
CA GLU A 517 -8.31 3.04 -63.30
C GLU A 517 -8.83 4.30 -64.00
N ALA A 518 -9.57 5.16 -63.27
CA ALA A 518 -10.03 6.45 -63.76
C ALA A 518 -8.85 7.35 -64.17
N LEU A 519 -7.78 7.39 -63.36
CA LEU A 519 -6.56 8.10 -63.69
C LEU A 519 -5.89 7.54 -64.94
N GLY A 520 -5.72 6.22 -65.06
CA GLY A 520 -5.13 5.60 -66.24
C GLY A 520 -5.92 5.89 -67.52
N SER A 521 -7.25 5.82 -67.45
CA SER A 521 -8.15 6.17 -68.56
C SER A 521 -8.02 7.65 -68.96
N PHE A 522 -7.98 8.55 -67.97
CA PHE A 522 -7.82 9.98 -68.18
C PHE A 522 -6.46 10.32 -68.80
N GLN A 523 -5.37 9.75 -68.28
CA GLN A 523 -4.01 9.95 -68.80
C GLN A 523 -3.88 9.48 -70.25
N ASN A 524 -4.45 8.33 -70.58
CA ASN A 524 -4.47 7.81 -71.95
C ASN A 524 -5.26 8.72 -72.90
N THR A 525 -6.45 9.14 -72.49
CA THR A 525 -7.30 10.06 -73.28
C THR A 525 -6.59 11.39 -73.50
N TRP A 526 -5.99 11.96 -72.45
CA TRP A 526 -5.23 13.20 -72.52
C TRP A 526 -4.03 13.09 -73.47
N LEU A 527 -3.24 12.02 -73.36
CA LEU A 527 -2.07 11.80 -74.21
C LEU A 527 -2.46 11.70 -75.69
N VAL A 528 -3.52 10.94 -76.00
CA VAL A 528 -4.05 10.82 -77.36
C VAL A 528 -4.50 12.17 -77.90
N GLU A 529 -5.20 12.98 -77.09
CA GLU A 529 -5.64 14.33 -77.49
C GLU A 529 -4.47 15.30 -77.72
N GLN A 530 -3.39 15.23 -76.92
CA GLN A 530 -2.20 16.04 -77.18
C GLN A 530 -1.46 15.61 -78.44
N LEU A 531 -1.35 14.30 -78.70
CA LEU A 531 -0.69 13.77 -79.90
C LEU A 531 -1.47 14.11 -81.18
N LYS A 532 -2.81 14.14 -81.14
CA LYS A 532 -3.65 14.62 -82.25
C LYS A 532 -3.44 16.11 -82.55
N LYS A 533 -3.12 16.93 -81.54
CA LYS A 533 -2.86 18.36 -81.73
C LYS A 533 -1.46 18.65 -82.31
N HIS A 534 -0.52 17.71 -82.17
CA HIS A 534 0.87 17.87 -82.62
C HIS A 534 1.05 17.48 -84.10
N ARG A 535 1.08 18.48 -84.97
CA ARG A 535 1.16 18.30 -86.44
C ARG A 535 2.59 18.15 -86.95
N ILE A 536 2.81 17.20 -87.85
CA ILE A 536 4.11 16.91 -88.49
C ILE A 536 4.63 18.12 -89.29
N SER A 537 3.73 18.94 -89.85
CA SER A 537 4.07 20.07 -90.72
C SER A 537 4.83 21.20 -90.02
N LYS A 538 4.73 21.31 -88.69
CA LYS A 538 5.33 22.40 -87.91
C LYS A 538 6.72 22.08 -87.36
N GLU A 539 7.18 20.83 -87.51
CA GLU A 539 8.39 20.34 -86.88
C GLU A 539 9.56 20.18 -87.86
N LYS A 540 10.77 20.34 -87.35
CA LYS A 540 12.02 20.06 -88.08
C LYS A 540 12.47 18.64 -87.75
N ILE A 541 12.26 17.72 -88.71
CA ILE A 541 12.65 16.32 -88.56
C ILE A 541 13.91 16.10 -89.41
N PRO A 542 15.01 15.56 -88.83
CA PRO A 542 16.21 15.23 -89.58
C PRO A 542 15.88 14.30 -90.76
N GLU A 543 16.51 14.53 -91.92
CA GLU A 543 16.34 13.73 -93.15
C GLU A 543 14.95 13.79 -93.82
N ILE A 544 13.98 14.52 -93.25
CA ILE A 544 12.63 14.70 -93.80
C ILE A 544 12.40 16.17 -94.18
N ASP A 545 12.42 16.44 -95.48
CA ASP A 545 12.16 17.76 -96.05
C ASP A 545 10.65 18.07 -96.15
N ASP A 546 10.32 19.29 -96.57
CA ASP A 546 8.94 19.76 -96.68
C ASP A 546 8.18 19.13 -97.87
N GLU A 547 8.86 18.47 -98.80
CA GLU A 547 8.25 17.71 -99.88
C GLU A 547 7.74 16.36 -99.39
N ILE A 548 8.55 15.65 -98.60
CA ILE A 548 8.15 14.40 -97.95
C ILE A 548 7.03 14.67 -96.95
N LYS A 549 7.07 15.78 -96.18
CA LYS A 549 5.95 16.18 -95.31
C LYS A 549 4.67 16.49 -96.10
N ARG A 550 4.76 16.99 -97.33
CA ARG A 550 3.59 17.17 -98.22
C ARG A 550 3.04 15.83 -98.65
N HIS A 551 3.91 14.91 -99.08
CA HIS A 551 3.53 13.55 -99.47
C HIS A 551 2.84 12.78 -98.34
N LEU A 552 3.41 12.83 -97.13
CA LEU A 552 2.82 12.21 -95.93
C LEU A 552 1.41 12.73 -95.64
N ARG A 553 1.13 14.01 -95.89
CA ARG A 553 -0.23 14.56 -95.74
C ARG A 553 -1.18 14.08 -96.83
N THR A 554 -0.71 13.93 -98.07
CA THR A 554 -1.53 13.43 -99.19
C THR A 554 -1.99 11.98 -98.94
N ILE A 555 -1.20 11.19 -98.22
CA ILE A 555 -1.55 9.83 -97.79
C ILE A 555 -2.32 9.77 -96.46
N GLY A 556 -2.75 10.92 -95.93
CA GLY A 556 -3.59 11.01 -94.72
C GLY A 556 -2.85 11.06 -93.39
N ILE A 557 -1.53 11.24 -93.39
CA ILE A 557 -0.70 11.32 -92.17
C ILE A 557 -0.42 12.79 -91.85
N HIS A 558 -1.20 13.35 -90.91
CA HIS A 558 -1.13 14.75 -90.52
C HIS A 558 -0.47 14.96 -89.15
N THR A 559 -0.60 13.99 -88.26
CA THR A 559 -0.23 14.05 -86.84
C THR A 559 0.43 12.76 -86.39
N LEU A 560 1.05 12.80 -85.22
CA LEU A 560 1.62 11.63 -84.55
C LEU A 560 0.58 10.57 -84.17
N ALA A 561 -0.71 10.94 -84.13
CA ALA A 561 -1.79 10.03 -83.77
C ALA A 561 -2.25 9.14 -84.95
N ASP A 562 -1.88 9.47 -86.18
CA ASP A 562 -2.44 8.86 -87.40
C ASP A 562 -1.77 7.52 -87.78
N PHE A 563 -0.55 7.26 -87.30
CA PHE A 563 0.17 6.00 -87.52
C PHE A 563 0.72 5.43 -86.21
N SER A 564 0.70 4.10 -86.06
CA SER A 564 1.18 3.37 -84.89
C SER A 564 2.66 2.99 -85.01
N ASP A 565 3.08 2.43 -86.15
CA ASP A 565 4.45 1.95 -86.37
C ASP A 565 4.85 2.04 -87.85
N ILE A 566 6.13 1.77 -88.16
CA ILE A 566 6.68 1.80 -89.52
C ILE A 566 7.38 0.48 -89.84
N ASN A 567 6.87 -0.25 -90.85
CA ASN A 567 7.47 -1.48 -91.34
C ASN A 567 8.37 -1.21 -92.55
N ILE A 568 9.63 -1.64 -92.48
CA ILE A 568 10.61 -1.51 -93.56
C ILE A 568 10.80 -2.88 -94.19
N TYR A 569 10.38 -3.05 -95.44
CA TYR A 569 10.60 -4.27 -96.21
C TYR A 569 11.84 -4.13 -97.08
N GLN A 570 12.76 -5.10 -96.96
CA GLN A 570 13.97 -5.18 -97.77
C GLN A 570 14.01 -6.53 -98.50
N SER A 571 14.20 -6.51 -99.82
CA SER A 571 14.36 -7.71 -100.64
C SER A 571 15.84 -8.08 -100.82
N TYR A 572 16.20 -9.35 -100.60
CA TYR A 572 17.56 -9.89 -100.75
C TYR A 572 17.74 -10.53 -102.14
N GLY A 573 17.82 -9.72 -103.19
CA GLY A 573 18.03 -10.16 -104.58
C GLY A 573 18.90 -9.20 -105.39
N ARG A 574 19.19 -9.54 -106.68
CA ARG A 574 20.07 -8.74 -107.57
C ARG A 574 19.62 -7.29 -107.82
N LYS A 575 18.38 -6.93 -107.44
CA LYS A 575 17.89 -5.54 -107.33
C LYS A 575 17.38 -5.32 -105.92
N LYS A 576 18.04 -4.43 -105.16
CA LYS A 576 17.63 -4.05 -103.80
C LYS A 576 16.38 -3.16 -103.90
N ILE A 577 15.23 -3.67 -103.45
CA ILE A 577 14.00 -2.90 -103.32
C ILE A 577 13.77 -2.68 -101.83
N GLU A 578 13.74 -1.42 -101.42
CA GLU A 578 13.44 -0.98 -100.06
C GLU A 578 12.11 -0.25 -100.09
N LYS A 579 11.12 -0.73 -99.34
CA LYS A 579 9.80 -0.11 -99.23
C LYS A 579 9.40 0.08 -97.78
N SER A 580 9.05 1.31 -97.42
CA SER A 580 8.58 1.66 -96.08
C SER A 580 7.06 1.81 -96.07
N TYR A 581 6.40 1.12 -95.15
CA TYR A 581 4.95 1.17 -94.94
C TYR A 581 4.64 1.71 -93.54
N LEU A 582 3.73 2.68 -93.45
CA LEU A 582 3.19 3.19 -92.20
C LEU A 582 1.99 2.35 -91.80
N ILE A 583 1.98 1.84 -90.56
CA ILE A 583 0.83 1.12 -90.00
C ILE A 583 -0.11 2.17 -89.42
N LEU A 584 -1.35 2.19 -89.91
CA LEU A 584 -2.41 3.03 -89.38
C LEU A 584 -3.02 2.40 -88.12
N LYS A 585 -3.62 3.22 -87.25
CA LYS A 585 -4.28 2.70 -86.03
C LYS A 585 -5.46 1.77 -86.28
N ASN A 586 -6.03 1.76 -87.49
CA ASN A 586 -7.07 0.82 -87.90
C ASN A 586 -6.52 -0.55 -88.39
N GLY A 587 -5.21 -0.79 -88.29
CA GLY A 587 -4.56 -2.03 -88.71
C GLY A 587 -4.20 -2.10 -90.21
N GLY A 588 -4.55 -1.07 -91.00
CA GLY A 588 -4.12 -0.94 -92.39
C GLY A 588 -2.65 -0.53 -92.50
N SER A 589 -2.02 -0.79 -93.66
CA SER A 589 -0.68 -0.28 -93.97
C SER A 589 -0.70 0.56 -95.24
N VAL A 590 -0.04 1.70 -95.21
CA VAL A 590 0.05 2.63 -96.34
C VAL A 590 1.50 2.78 -96.76
N TYR A 591 1.78 2.64 -98.06
CA TYR A 591 3.12 2.84 -98.59
C TYR A 591 3.51 4.32 -98.47
N ALA A 592 4.63 4.58 -97.79
CA ALA A 592 5.00 5.94 -97.38
C ALA A 592 5.98 6.64 -98.34
N GLY A 593 6.54 5.94 -99.32
CA GLY A 593 7.45 6.53 -100.29
C GLY A 593 8.78 7.05 -99.72
N ILE A 594 9.13 6.68 -98.47
CA ILE A 594 10.33 7.15 -97.75
C ILE A 594 11.41 6.07 -97.68
N SER A 595 12.67 6.50 -97.66
CA SER A 595 13.84 5.61 -97.48
C SER A 595 13.89 5.01 -96.07
N PRO A 596 14.62 3.91 -95.84
CA PRO A 596 14.79 3.35 -94.49
C PRO A 596 15.39 4.32 -93.47
N ALA A 597 16.29 5.22 -93.91
CA ALA A 597 16.89 6.23 -93.05
C ALA A 597 15.85 7.28 -92.61
N GLN A 598 15.01 7.73 -93.55
CA GLN A 598 13.88 8.63 -93.30
C GLN A 598 12.81 7.99 -92.41
N ALA A 599 12.51 6.70 -92.61
CA ALA A 599 11.62 5.94 -91.75
C ALA A 599 12.16 5.85 -90.30
N LYS A 600 13.47 5.60 -90.15
CA LYS A 600 14.11 5.58 -88.83
C LYS A 600 14.07 6.96 -88.15
N ALA A 601 14.37 8.03 -88.89
CA ALA A 601 14.30 9.40 -88.38
C ALA A 601 12.87 9.79 -87.93
N LEU A 602 11.84 9.37 -88.67
CA LEU A 602 10.44 9.60 -88.30
C LEU A 602 10.06 8.85 -87.01
N THR A 603 10.52 7.61 -86.84
CA THR A 603 10.31 6.81 -85.63
C THR A 603 11.05 7.39 -84.42
N GLU A 604 12.29 7.85 -84.58
CA GLU A 604 13.05 8.49 -83.50
C GLU A 604 12.43 9.82 -83.07
N TRP A 605 11.96 10.62 -84.03
CA TRP A 605 11.21 11.84 -83.76
C TRP A 605 9.91 11.56 -83.00
N LYS A 606 9.12 10.58 -83.44
CA LYS A 606 7.90 10.16 -82.74
C LYS A 606 8.18 9.76 -81.30
N LYS A 607 9.20 8.92 -81.07
CA LYS A 607 9.62 8.52 -79.71
C LYS A 607 10.05 9.73 -78.86
N LYS A 608 10.71 10.72 -79.46
CA LYS A 608 11.12 11.95 -78.75
C LYS A 608 9.91 12.79 -78.31
N ILE A 609 8.93 12.98 -79.18
CA ILE A 609 7.73 13.78 -78.86
C ILE A 609 6.84 13.05 -77.85
N GLU A 610 6.64 11.74 -77.99
CA GLU A 610 5.91 10.94 -77.00
C GLU A 610 6.56 11.03 -75.62
N ARG A 611 7.89 10.97 -75.52
CA ARG A 611 8.61 11.18 -74.25
C ARG A 611 8.37 12.57 -73.68
N SER A 612 8.36 13.61 -74.52
CA SER A 612 8.11 15.00 -74.08
C SER A 612 6.69 15.23 -73.57
N TYR A 613 5.69 14.52 -74.09
CA TYR A 613 4.32 14.63 -73.59
C TYR A 613 4.09 13.73 -72.37
N ARG A 614 4.74 12.55 -72.31
CA ARG A 614 4.71 11.68 -71.12
C ARG A 614 5.19 12.39 -69.87
N SER A 615 6.18 13.28 -69.96
CA SER A 615 6.64 14.09 -68.82
C SER A 615 5.67 15.20 -68.39
N LYS A 616 4.62 15.46 -69.17
CA LYS A 616 3.60 16.51 -68.91
C LYS A 616 2.22 15.94 -68.61
N ILE A 617 2.09 14.62 -68.49
CA ILE A 617 0.82 13.95 -68.21
C ILE A 617 0.31 14.40 -66.83
N PRO A 618 -0.94 14.88 -66.73
CA PRO A 618 -1.57 15.18 -65.46
C PRO A 618 -1.55 13.98 -64.50
N GLN A 619 -1.18 14.23 -63.24
CA GLN A 619 -1.11 13.18 -62.21
C GLN A 619 -2.41 13.03 -61.41
N SER A 620 -3.45 13.82 -61.73
CA SER A 620 -4.75 13.78 -61.06
C SER A 620 -5.88 13.89 -62.08
N ILE A 621 -6.96 13.15 -61.85
CA ILE A 621 -8.23 13.30 -62.57
C ILE A 621 -8.95 14.61 -62.15
N PRO A 622 -9.90 15.12 -62.96
CA PRO A 622 -10.69 16.31 -62.61
C PRO A 622 -11.44 16.16 -61.28
N LEU A 623 -11.52 17.24 -60.51
CA LEU A 623 -12.10 17.24 -59.16
C LEU A 623 -13.54 16.70 -59.12
N SER A 624 -14.35 16.97 -60.16
CA SER A 624 -15.73 16.46 -60.23
C SER A 624 -15.80 14.93 -60.29
N GLN A 625 -14.84 14.28 -60.95
CA GLN A 625 -14.77 12.82 -61.02
C GLN A 625 -14.30 12.23 -59.70
N ILE A 626 -13.32 12.87 -59.05
CA ILE A 626 -12.87 12.49 -57.70
C ILE A 626 -14.04 12.51 -56.73
N THR A 627 -14.81 13.61 -56.70
CA THR A 627 -15.93 13.76 -55.77
C THR A 627 -17.03 12.73 -55.99
N THR A 628 -17.35 12.37 -57.24
CA THR A 628 -18.37 11.35 -57.53
C THR A 628 -17.94 9.95 -57.08
N ILE A 629 -16.68 9.59 -57.33
CA ILE A 629 -16.12 8.30 -56.89
C ILE A 629 -16.09 8.27 -55.36
N GLN A 630 -15.55 9.30 -54.72
CA GLN A 630 -15.48 9.39 -53.27
C GLN A 630 -16.87 9.37 -52.60
N SER A 631 -17.88 10.05 -53.16
CA SER A 631 -19.23 10.04 -52.58
C SER A 631 -19.88 8.66 -52.59
N LYS A 632 -19.67 7.88 -53.65
CA LYS A 632 -20.16 6.49 -53.78
C LYS A 632 -19.57 5.60 -52.69
N PHE A 633 -18.25 5.68 -52.47
CA PHE A 633 -17.58 4.87 -51.45
C PHE A 633 -17.87 5.37 -50.03
N PHE A 634 -18.06 6.68 -49.85
CA PHE A 634 -18.44 7.26 -48.56
C PHE A 634 -19.78 6.71 -48.05
N GLU A 635 -20.80 6.60 -48.92
CA GLU A 635 -22.10 6.03 -48.56
C GLU A 635 -21.97 4.58 -48.06
N ARG A 636 -21.21 3.75 -48.77
CA ARG A 636 -20.95 2.35 -48.38
C ARG A 636 -20.22 2.24 -47.05
N LYS A 637 -19.19 3.08 -46.81
CA LYS A 637 -18.47 3.12 -45.53
C LYS A 637 -19.37 3.60 -44.38
N SER A 638 -20.30 4.52 -44.65
CA SER A 638 -21.27 4.99 -43.65
C SER A 638 -22.22 3.87 -43.22
N ILE A 639 -22.67 3.01 -44.14
CA ILE A 639 -23.52 1.86 -43.81
C ILE A 639 -22.78 0.90 -42.87
N LEU A 640 -21.54 0.53 -43.21
CA LEU A 640 -20.71 -0.35 -42.37
C LEU A 640 -20.47 0.25 -40.97
N THR A 641 -20.28 1.56 -40.88
CA THR A 641 -20.11 2.26 -39.59
C THR A 641 -21.38 2.21 -38.74
N ASN A 642 -22.55 2.35 -39.37
CA ASN A 642 -23.84 2.25 -38.68
C ASN A 642 -24.09 0.82 -38.18
N GLU A 643 -23.72 -0.20 -38.95
CA GLU A 643 -23.80 -1.60 -38.55
C GLU A 643 -22.87 -1.91 -37.37
N GLU A 644 -21.62 -1.42 -37.40
CA GLU A 644 -20.67 -1.53 -36.29
C GLU A 644 -21.27 -0.96 -34.99
N GLN A 645 -21.91 0.22 -35.08
CA GLN A 645 -22.56 0.86 -33.95
C GLN A 645 -23.78 0.08 -33.44
N ALA A 646 -24.56 -0.54 -34.34
CA ALA A 646 -25.68 -1.39 -33.98
C ALA A 646 -25.23 -2.65 -33.20
N TYR A 647 -24.15 -3.30 -33.64
CA TYR A 647 -23.56 -4.45 -32.94
C TYR A 647 -23.06 -4.06 -31.54
N LYS A 648 -22.34 -2.94 -31.41
CA LYS A 648 -21.89 -2.42 -30.11
C LYS A 648 -23.06 -2.15 -29.16
N THR A 649 -24.12 -1.52 -29.67
CA THR A 649 -25.32 -1.20 -28.88
C THR A 649 -26.03 -2.46 -28.41
N ARG A 650 -26.15 -3.46 -29.28
CA ARG A 650 -26.76 -4.76 -28.95
C ARG A 650 -25.94 -5.52 -27.90
N ALA A 651 -24.62 -5.56 -28.04
CA ALA A 651 -23.73 -6.18 -27.07
C ALA A 651 -23.84 -5.50 -25.70
N GLN A 652 -23.83 -4.16 -25.66
CA GLN A 652 -24.02 -3.42 -24.40
C GLN A 652 -25.35 -3.75 -23.72
N HIS A 653 -26.44 -3.85 -24.49
CA HIS A 653 -27.74 -4.23 -23.95
C HIS A 653 -27.73 -5.66 -23.39
N MET A 654 -27.03 -6.59 -24.04
CA MET A 654 -26.89 -7.96 -23.54
C MET A 654 -26.07 -8.01 -22.25
N ILE A 655 -24.95 -7.30 -22.18
CA ILE A 655 -24.12 -7.20 -20.96
C ILE A 655 -24.93 -6.61 -19.80
N ASN A 656 -25.71 -5.55 -20.06
CA ASN A 656 -26.58 -4.96 -19.05
C ASN A 656 -27.65 -5.95 -18.56
N ASN A 657 -28.27 -6.72 -19.47
CA ASN A 657 -29.24 -7.76 -19.10
C ASN A 657 -28.61 -8.89 -18.27
N ILE A 658 -27.40 -9.31 -18.62
CA ILE A 658 -26.62 -10.30 -17.86
C ILE A 658 -26.40 -9.78 -16.43
N SER A 659 -25.89 -8.55 -16.29
CA SER A 659 -25.65 -7.95 -14.96
C SER A 659 -26.94 -7.82 -14.14
N GLN A 660 -28.05 -7.43 -14.76
CA GLN A 660 -29.37 -7.38 -14.11
C GLN A 660 -29.86 -8.76 -13.65
N THR A 661 -29.50 -9.83 -14.36
CA THR A 661 -29.88 -11.21 -14.01
C THR A 661 -29.17 -11.70 -12.74
N TYR A 662 -27.90 -11.31 -12.54
CA TYR A 662 -27.11 -11.71 -11.37
C TYR A 662 -27.25 -10.77 -10.16
N THR A 663 -27.70 -9.53 -10.36
CA THR A 663 -27.96 -8.54 -9.30
C THR A 663 -28.72 -9.10 -8.09
N PRO A 664 -29.88 -9.79 -8.23
CA PRO A 664 -30.61 -10.31 -7.07
C PRO A 664 -29.84 -11.38 -6.28
N GLU A 665 -29.01 -12.18 -6.93
CA GLU A 665 -28.19 -13.20 -6.28
C GLU A 665 -27.05 -12.56 -5.46
N TYR A 666 -26.41 -11.52 -5.99
CA TYR A 666 -25.44 -10.71 -5.23
C TYR A 666 -26.07 -10.02 -4.02
N ASP A 667 -27.24 -9.42 -4.20
CA ASP A 667 -27.96 -8.75 -3.10
C ASP A 667 -28.34 -9.73 -1.99
N LEU A 668 -28.74 -10.94 -2.35
CA LEU A 668 -29.05 -12.01 -1.39
C LEU A 668 -27.79 -12.42 -0.63
N LEU A 669 -26.68 -12.71 -1.32
CA LEU A 669 -25.41 -13.11 -0.68
C LEU A 669 -24.84 -11.99 0.20
N LYS A 670 -24.99 -10.73 -0.20
CA LYS A 670 -24.57 -9.57 0.59
C LYS A 670 -25.39 -9.41 1.87
N ARG A 671 -26.70 -9.68 1.82
CA ARG A 671 -27.56 -9.72 3.02
C ARG A 671 -27.22 -10.88 3.93
N GLU A 672 -26.94 -12.06 3.37
CA GLU A 672 -26.48 -13.23 4.15
C GLU A 672 -25.17 -12.92 4.88
N GLU A 673 -24.20 -12.31 4.18
CA GLU A 673 -22.92 -11.90 4.77
C GLU A 673 -23.10 -10.88 5.91
N ALA A 674 -23.89 -9.83 5.66
CA ALA A 674 -24.14 -8.80 6.67
C ALA A 674 -24.83 -9.39 7.91
N THR A 675 -25.79 -10.29 7.72
CA THR A 675 -26.49 -10.96 8.82
C THR A 675 -25.55 -11.88 9.60
N ALA A 676 -24.70 -12.65 8.91
CA ALA A 676 -23.70 -13.51 9.54
C ALA A 676 -22.70 -12.70 10.37
N ARG A 677 -22.18 -11.59 9.83
CA ARG A 677 -21.28 -10.68 10.55
C ARG A 677 -21.92 -10.04 11.77
N CYS A 678 -23.19 -9.63 11.67
CA CYS A 678 -23.93 -9.06 12.81
C CYS A 678 -24.06 -10.09 13.94
N ASN A 679 -24.59 -11.29 13.61
CA ASN A 679 -24.75 -12.37 14.58
C ASN A 679 -23.42 -12.79 15.22
N PHE A 680 -22.34 -12.80 14.43
CA PHE A 680 -20.99 -13.11 14.91
C PHE A 680 -20.50 -12.09 15.93
N ASN A 681 -20.64 -10.79 15.64
CA ASN A 681 -20.25 -9.71 16.55
C ASN A 681 -21.08 -9.73 17.84
N ASP A 682 -22.39 -9.95 17.73
CA ASP A 682 -23.29 -10.02 18.89
C ASP A 682 -22.91 -11.18 19.82
N ALA A 683 -22.62 -12.36 19.26
CA ALA A 683 -22.18 -13.51 20.03
C ALA A 683 -20.79 -13.31 20.65
N LEU A 684 -19.84 -12.69 19.95
CA LEU A 684 -18.53 -12.35 20.53
C LEU A 684 -18.67 -11.38 21.71
N SER A 685 -19.54 -10.38 21.59
CA SER A 685 -19.82 -9.42 22.67
C SER A 685 -20.39 -10.11 23.92
N GLN A 686 -21.26 -11.11 23.74
CA GLN A 686 -21.76 -11.93 24.85
C GLN A 686 -20.63 -12.71 25.54
N PHE A 687 -19.77 -13.39 24.78
CA PHE A 687 -18.62 -14.09 25.34
C PHE A 687 -17.65 -13.14 26.08
N ASP A 688 -17.36 -11.98 25.50
CA ASP A 688 -16.46 -11.01 26.12
C ASP A 688 -17.06 -10.46 27.44
N THR A 689 -18.38 -10.27 27.49
CA THR A 689 -19.09 -9.87 28.73
C THR A 689 -18.99 -10.94 29.82
N GLU A 690 -19.21 -12.21 29.46
CA GLU A 690 -19.07 -13.34 30.40
C GLU A 690 -17.63 -13.48 30.93
N ILE A 691 -16.63 -13.35 30.04
CA ILE A 691 -15.21 -13.39 30.39
C ILE A 691 -14.85 -12.27 31.37
N VAL A 692 -15.33 -11.04 31.12
CA VAL A 692 -15.10 -9.89 32.02
C VAL A 692 -15.73 -10.14 33.39
N GLU A 693 -16.95 -10.68 33.45
CA GLU A 693 -17.62 -10.98 34.71
C GLU A 693 -16.87 -12.03 35.53
N ILE A 694 -16.41 -13.11 34.89
CA ILE A 694 -15.63 -14.17 35.55
C ILE A 694 -14.27 -13.62 36.02
N ASN A 695 -13.57 -12.86 35.17
CA ASN A 695 -12.30 -12.24 35.54
C ASN A 695 -12.44 -11.29 36.73
N LYS A 696 -13.54 -10.53 36.81
CA LYS A 696 -13.84 -9.66 37.96
C LYS A 696 -14.02 -10.48 39.25
N ARG A 697 -14.75 -11.59 39.21
CA ARG A 697 -14.91 -12.50 40.36
C ARG A 697 -13.58 -13.15 40.74
N LEU A 698 -12.79 -13.56 39.76
CA LEU A 698 -11.49 -14.21 39.93
C LEU A 698 -10.49 -13.25 40.58
N ALA A 699 -10.39 -12.01 40.11
CA ALA A 699 -9.55 -10.97 40.71
C ALA A 699 -9.95 -10.67 42.17
N GLY A 700 -11.26 -10.57 42.45
CA GLY A 700 -11.75 -10.37 43.82
C GLY A 700 -11.39 -11.52 44.76
N ASN A 701 -11.60 -12.76 44.33
CA ASN A 701 -11.27 -13.96 45.13
C ASN A 701 -9.75 -14.13 45.30
N GLN A 702 -8.94 -13.82 44.28
CA GLN A 702 -7.48 -13.84 44.37
C GLN A 702 -6.96 -12.77 45.33
N TRP A 703 -7.54 -11.57 45.33
CA TRP A 703 -7.21 -10.52 46.29
C TRP A 703 -7.51 -10.96 47.72
N GLU A 704 -8.69 -11.53 47.97
CA GLU A 704 -9.06 -12.03 49.30
C GLU A 704 -8.16 -13.20 49.75
N LEU A 705 -7.82 -14.10 48.83
CA LEU A 705 -6.88 -15.19 49.07
C LEU A 705 -5.49 -14.65 49.43
N HIS A 706 -4.98 -13.65 48.71
CA HIS A 706 -3.70 -13.01 49.00
C HIS A 706 -3.72 -12.32 50.38
N TYR A 707 -4.78 -11.57 50.68
CA TYR A 707 -4.96 -10.93 51.98
C TYR A 707 -4.99 -11.94 53.13
N LEU A 708 -5.78 -13.02 53.00
CA LEU A 708 -5.88 -14.06 54.02
C LEU A 708 -4.58 -14.88 54.15
N SER A 709 -3.84 -15.08 53.05
CA SER A 709 -2.52 -15.70 53.06
C SER A 709 -1.50 -14.84 53.82
N LYS A 710 -1.50 -13.52 53.59
CA LYS A 710 -0.67 -12.57 54.36
C LYS A 710 -1.06 -12.55 55.83
N LEU A 711 -2.37 -12.59 56.14
CA LEU A 711 -2.88 -12.74 57.50
C LEU A 711 -2.43 -14.09 58.10
N MET A 712 -2.37 -15.17 57.33
CA MET A 712 -1.88 -16.47 57.78
C MET A 712 -0.41 -16.41 58.23
N ASN A 713 0.43 -15.64 57.53
CA ASN A 713 1.82 -15.41 57.90
C ASN A 713 1.96 -14.72 59.27
N SER A 714 1.01 -13.86 59.66
CA SER A 714 0.98 -13.26 61.01
C SER A 714 0.75 -14.29 62.13
N PHE A 715 0.18 -15.45 61.81
CA PHE A 715 -0.04 -16.56 62.74
C PHE A 715 1.11 -17.59 62.77
N ASN A 716 2.27 -17.30 62.17
CA ASN A 716 3.44 -18.19 62.19
C ASN A 716 3.92 -18.47 63.63
N ASP A 717 3.78 -17.48 64.52
CA ASP A 717 4.16 -17.61 65.93
C ASP A 717 3.12 -18.36 66.78
N VAL A 718 1.92 -18.60 66.23
CA VAL A 718 0.82 -19.32 66.88
C VAL A 718 0.87 -20.79 66.45
N ASN A 719 1.75 -21.55 67.12
CA ASN A 719 1.84 -23.00 66.92
C ASN A 719 1.90 -23.74 68.27
N PHE A 720 1.49 -25.00 68.27
CA PHE A 720 1.36 -25.80 69.48
C PHE A 720 2.72 -26.05 70.17
N LEU A 721 3.80 -26.20 69.41
CA LEU A 721 5.16 -26.40 69.95
C LEU A 721 5.69 -25.16 70.68
N ARG A 722 5.44 -23.96 70.17
CA ARG A 722 5.79 -22.69 70.82
C ARG A 722 4.88 -22.39 72.00
N PHE A 723 3.62 -22.82 71.95
CA PHE A 723 2.73 -22.81 73.12
C PHE A 723 3.29 -23.68 74.25
N LEU A 724 3.68 -24.93 73.95
CA LEU A 724 4.34 -25.83 74.92
C LEU A 724 5.65 -25.23 75.45
N SER A 725 6.50 -24.69 74.56
CA SER A 725 7.74 -24.04 74.94
C SER A 725 7.52 -22.86 75.90
N LYS A 726 6.48 -22.04 75.73
CA LYS A 726 6.18 -20.96 76.69
C LYS A 726 5.56 -21.46 78.01
N VAL A 727 4.82 -22.57 77.98
CA VAL A 727 4.29 -23.20 79.20
C VAL A 727 5.44 -23.74 80.06
N PHE A 728 6.43 -24.44 79.47
CA PHE A 728 7.49 -25.15 80.20
C PHE A 728 8.87 -24.47 80.26
N LEU A 729 9.29 -23.70 79.24
CA LEU A 729 10.66 -23.19 79.08
C LEU A 729 10.82 -21.67 79.29
N SER A 730 9.73 -20.93 79.52
CA SER A 730 9.81 -19.50 79.80
C SER A 730 10.22 -19.25 81.26
N LYS A 731 11.50 -18.92 81.48
CA LYS A 731 11.95 -18.15 82.65
C LYS A 731 11.30 -16.76 82.64
#